data_AF-B0X8H6-F1
#
_entry.id   AF-B0X8H6-F1
#
_cell.length_a   1.000
_cell.length_b   1.000
_cell.length_c   1.000
_cell.angle_alpha   90.00
_cell.angle_beta   90.00
_cell.angle_gamma   90.00
#
_symmetry.space_group_name_H-M   'P 1'
#
loop_
_entity.id
_entity.type
_entity.pdbx_description
1 polymer ?
#
loop_
_entity_poly.entity_id
_entity_poly.type
_entity_poly.pdbx_seq_one_letter_code
_entity_poly.pdbx_strand_id
1 'polypeptide(L)'
;MQDVTVRRRKSRGKLQGRHNASLACLADVNNNNSTNICKTSDSFYDKPWKDQRRNSHPAKAKSCTELRIVGKAERRHAAGFHTRRCICRWVMSYGRLLWPDQLKLDFSQGCPVCRVSFSTEEALRNHMQKQHGRDFDVMLDVTDRRIVRSTMRLTVKYLARASRMIIRVENYSEVVLILRAVYLFGLDQRLESTFDGVLRMVPGYSYEIEHTVKQCIPNYQYTMILSATVAGSQVELIEQYYVQMLKSTPMAGNQLKMGILPYHHIPQYLIDLYLKEFEHDNHYDRLAMLCLENLRKFNKAGLTPTSYVEHLRLLNMIEDYDLQTTFATYTIPKVTLKPMEQARRYLITLDQFDVPPNLLEEDGYARITVTKHNRNVDNNLEFINGYIDAVNETGIVVTMQAPVRFTLPCRVEFPLNRTQYKLEYEALAHISKIDLDQLLFPKVLAKKRRPVRQVKFDWFQPTIAANAEQVTAIRNIVNMTSYPAPYIIFGPPGTGKTSTIVEAVLQIWRQQPRAHVLVAASSNFACNELTQRLMRFVPEADIFRFFSRSCERNIETIDMEILEISNLATGIYEIPTYEHIYGSRIVVSTVTNCGRLAQAHVIPTFFDYIFIDECGSAKEISALVPIAGVGTEGSKIHASVILAGDPKQLGPVVRFEFLKKTVHNTSLLERLMAQGIYKRDPNTGEFNSLVITKLLDNYRSHKSLIHFSNEWFYEGELRARAASELTDWAINWNCLPNMAFPIIFHSVVGITRVDKQSCSSFNKEEAQKVLFYVQKMLTDGINERQIREQDIGIVSPYRRQVSFLRQGCRNYGWEEIEVGSAEQFQGREKPVIIVSTVRSQRKHVGFLANTRRLNVVITRARCLLIIIGNPDTLQNDPHWYRLLRYIYENNGVRGIDFVLRKPEDNFAAREEEEDFA
;
A
#
# COMPACT_ATOMS: atom_id res chain seq x y z
N MET A 1 48.13 39.21 29.23
CA MET A 1 48.46 40.00 30.43
C MET A 1 47.27 39.89 31.37
N GLN A 2 47.39 39.38 32.60
CA GLN A 2 48.54 38.79 33.28
C GLN A 2 48.14 37.45 33.92
N ASP A 3 49.09 36.51 34.05
CA ASP A 3 48.98 35.38 34.98
C ASP A 3 49.35 35.81 36.40
N VAL A 4 48.95 35.02 37.41
CA VAL A 4 49.85 34.51 38.47
C VAL A 4 49.20 33.29 39.16
N THR A 5 50.02 32.27 39.46
CA THR A 5 49.62 30.99 40.07
C THR A 5 50.01 30.88 41.55
N VAL A 6 49.28 30.10 42.36
CA VAL A 6 49.84 29.49 43.60
C VAL A 6 49.47 28.00 43.74
N ARG A 7 50.41 27.26 44.36
CA ARG A 7 50.51 25.79 44.59
C ARG A 7 49.40 25.26 45.53
N ARG A 8 48.83 24.04 45.44
CA ARG A 8 49.36 22.66 45.31
C ARG A 8 49.90 22.05 46.64
N ARG A 9 49.22 21.04 47.20
CA ARG A 9 49.83 19.91 47.99
C ARG A 9 48.94 18.64 47.97
N LYS A 10 49.48 17.49 48.43
CA LYS A 10 48.88 16.13 48.33
C LYS A 10 49.17 15.26 49.56
N SER A 11 48.22 14.42 49.96
CA SER A 11 48.39 13.12 50.66
C SER A 11 47.05 12.34 50.50
N ARG A 12 46.90 11.10 49.99
CA ARG A 12 47.60 9.79 49.98
C ARG A 12 47.38 8.89 51.22
N GLY A 13 46.46 7.93 51.06
CA GLY A 13 46.19 6.70 51.84
C GLY A 13 44.94 6.04 51.20
N LYS A 14 44.81 4.79 50.72
CA LYS A 14 45.31 3.44 51.09
C LYS A 14 44.80 2.98 52.47
N LEU A 15 44.18 1.79 52.66
CA LEU A 15 44.00 0.55 51.85
C LEU A 15 42.66 -0.19 52.22
N GLN A 16 42.29 -1.24 51.46
CA GLN A 16 41.55 -2.51 51.79
C GLN A 16 40.47 -2.55 52.91
N GLY A 17 39.39 -3.36 52.85
CA GLY A 17 38.87 -4.25 51.79
C GLY A 17 38.14 -5.51 52.33
N ARG A 18 37.23 -6.09 51.51
CA ARG A 18 36.57 -7.44 51.58
C ARG A 18 35.38 -7.73 52.54
N HIS A 19 34.36 -8.33 51.89
CA HIS A 19 33.47 -9.45 52.30
C HIS A 19 32.20 -9.30 53.19
N ASN A 20 31.07 -9.51 52.50
CA ASN A 20 30.01 -10.52 52.73
C ASN A 20 29.07 -10.48 53.95
N ALA A 21 27.82 -10.92 53.66
CA ALA A 21 26.81 -11.51 54.56
C ALA A 21 26.18 -10.60 55.63
N SER A 22 24.98 -10.87 56.17
CA SER A 22 23.64 -11.26 55.63
C SER A 22 22.76 -11.60 56.83
N LEU A 23 21.45 -11.29 56.78
CA LEU A 23 20.44 -11.59 57.85
C LEU A 23 20.66 -10.77 59.15
N ALA A 24 19.65 -10.50 60.00
CA ALA A 24 18.20 -10.39 59.80
C ALA A 24 17.51 -9.79 61.06
N CYS A 25 16.20 -9.55 60.94
CA CYS A 25 15.17 -9.73 61.99
C CYS A 25 14.87 -8.66 63.07
N LEU A 26 13.54 -8.54 63.33
CA LEU A 26 12.85 -8.11 64.56
C LEU A 26 12.80 -6.58 64.88
N ALA A 27 11.69 -6.00 65.35
CA ALA A 27 10.29 -6.50 65.46
C ALA A 27 9.24 -5.36 65.66
N ASP A 28 7.97 -5.80 65.78
CA ASP A 28 6.82 -5.20 66.49
C ASP A 28 5.94 -4.16 65.73
N VAL A 29 4.65 -4.42 65.40
CA VAL A 29 3.40 -4.78 66.18
C VAL A 29 2.52 -3.52 66.31
N ASN A 30 1.20 -3.45 66.04
CA ASN A 30 0.10 -4.43 65.81
C ASN A 30 -1.08 -3.73 65.04
N ASN A 31 -2.23 -4.29 64.58
CA ASN A 31 -2.78 -5.66 64.44
C ASN A 31 -4.00 -5.67 63.45
N ASN A 32 -4.62 -6.85 63.26
CA ASN A 32 -6.06 -7.14 63.04
C ASN A 32 -6.77 -6.96 61.66
N ASN A 33 -7.19 -8.14 61.15
CA ASN A 33 -8.49 -8.48 60.52
C ASN A 33 -8.80 -8.05 59.06
N SER A 34 -9.38 -8.91 58.20
CA SER A 34 -9.64 -10.37 58.32
C SER A 34 -10.11 -11.01 56.99
N THR A 35 -9.64 -12.25 56.70
CA THR A 35 -10.32 -13.32 55.90
C THR A 35 -10.61 -13.07 54.38
N ASN A 36 -10.62 -14.06 53.46
CA ASN A 36 -10.33 -15.50 53.55
C ASN A 36 -9.99 -16.18 52.20
N ILE A 37 -9.37 -17.38 52.29
CA ILE A 37 -9.48 -18.56 51.39
C ILE A 37 -9.09 -18.41 49.89
N CYS A 38 -7.97 -19.04 49.49
CA CYS A 38 -8.02 -20.33 48.76
C CYS A 38 -6.66 -21.09 48.75
N LYS A 39 -6.69 -22.42 48.85
CA LYS A 39 -5.60 -23.39 48.56
C LYS A 39 -6.06 -24.24 47.34
N THR A 40 -5.36 -25.20 46.72
CA THR A 40 -4.31 -26.21 47.05
C THR A 40 -3.58 -26.56 45.74
N SER A 41 -2.28 -26.93 45.70
CA SER A 41 -1.69 -28.31 45.78
C SER A 41 -2.17 -29.29 44.68
N ASP A 42 -1.40 -30.26 44.15
CA ASP A 42 -0.16 -30.90 44.63
C ASP A 42 0.83 -31.36 43.52
N SER A 43 1.98 -31.92 43.92
CA SER A 43 3.11 -32.40 43.07
C SER A 43 3.18 -33.93 42.91
N PHE A 44 4.07 -34.47 42.03
CA PHE A 44 4.79 -35.74 42.27
C PHE A 44 6.08 -35.91 41.42
N TYR A 45 6.95 -36.86 41.82
CA TYR A 45 8.31 -37.18 41.32
C TYR A 45 8.28 -38.28 40.19
N ASP A 46 9.33 -38.95 39.64
CA ASP A 46 10.70 -39.28 40.11
C ASP A 46 11.67 -39.78 38.98
N LYS A 47 12.90 -40.26 39.33
CA LYS A 47 13.99 -40.85 38.45
C LYS A 47 14.78 -41.96 39.24
N PRO A 48 16.09 -42.33 39.04
CA PRO A 48 17.07 -42.20 37.93
C PRO A 48 18.01 -43.43 37.62
N TRP A 49 18.83 -43.31 36.55
CA TRP A 49 20.27 -43.72 36.42
C TRP A 49 20.75 -45.11 35.87
N LYS A 50 22.04 -45.13 35.43
CA LYS A 50 22.98 -46.26 35.04
C LYS A 50 22.82 -46.95 33.66
N ASP A 51 23.87 -47.46 32.95
CA ASP A 51 25.36 -47.31 33.02
C ASP A 51 26.13 -47.78 31.72
N GLN A 52 27.43 -47.42 31.57
CA GLN A 52 28.55 -48.11 30.80
C GLN A 52 28.45 -48.44 29.26
N ARG A 53 29.51 -48.86 28.50
CA ARG A 53 30.90 -48.32 28.23
C ARG A 53 31.63 -49.05 27.04
N ARG A 54 32.68 -48.41 26.45
CA ARG A 54 33.88 -48.94 25.67
C ARG A 54 33.85 -49.28 24.14
N ASN A 55 34.70 -48.54 23.39
CA ASN A 55 35.79 -48.89 22.41
C ASN A 55 35.66 -50.08 21.41
N SER A 56 35.97 -49.96 20.10
CA SER A 56 37.35 -49.89 19.55
C SER A 56 37.44 -49.90 17.98
N HIS A 57 38.65 -49.73 17.41
CA HIS A 57 39.10 -49.80 15.99
C HIS A 57 40.43 -50.62 15.96
N PRO A 58 41.01 -51.17 14.84
CA PRO A 58 41.30 -50.41 13.58
C PRO A 58 41.59 -51.17 12.22
N ALA A 59 41.82 -50.37 11.16
CA ALA A 59 42.86 -50.48 10.08
C ALA A 59 42.81 -51.46 8.85
N LYS A 60 43.47 -50.96 7.77
CA LYS A 60 43.97 -51.57 6.49
C LYS A 60 42.96 -51.88 5.35
N ALA A 61 43.32 -51.85 4.06
CA ALA A 61 44.35 -51.11 3.27
C ALA A 61 44.25 -51.39 1.74
N LYS A 62 44.54 -50.39 0.87
CA LYS A 62 44.75 -50.48 -0.62
C LYS A 62 43.53 -50.96 -1.44
N SER A 63 43.27 -50.55 -2.69
CA SER A 63 44.15 -50.09 -3.79
C SER A 63 43.54 -48.90 -4.58
N CYS A 64 44.06 -48.59 -5.78
CA CYS A 64 43.67 -47.41 -6.58
C CYS A 64 43.84 -47.65 -8.09
N THR A 65 42.84 -47.25 -8.89
CA THR A 65 42.94 -46.94 -10.33
C THR A 65 41.81 -45.96 -10.71
N GLU A 66 41.98 -45.25 -11.83
CA GLU A 66 41.27 -44.01 -12.13
C GLU A 66 39.98 -44.19 -12.95
N LEU A 67 39.01 -43.27 -12.77
CA LEU A 67 38.59 -42.35 -13.84
C LEU A 67 37.73 -41.19 -13.28
N ARG A 68 37.75 -40.05 -13.97
CA ARG A 68 37.08 -38.80 -13.55
C ARG A 68 35.65 -38.70 -14.09
N ILE A 69 34.73 -38.21 -13.26
CA ILE A 69 33.96 -36.96 -13.46
C ILE A 69 33.30 -36.57 -12.12
N VAL A 70 33.15 -35.27 -11.85
CA VAL A 70 32.88 -34.77 -10.50
C VAL A 70 31.38 -34.75 -10.16
N GLY A 71 30.96 -35.55 -9.19
CA GLY A 71 29.59 -35.59 -8.66
C GLY A 71 29.53 -35.83 -7.15
N LYS A 72 28.89 -34.88 -6.44
CA LYS A 72 28.43 -34.85 -5.03
C LYS A 72 28.58 -36.14 -4.17
N ALA A 73 29.09 -36.02 -2.93
CA ALA A 73 28.28 -36.08 -1.67
C ALA A 73 29.08 -36.41 -0.37
N GLU A 74 28.73 -35.68 0.70
CA GLU A 74 28.70 -36.04 2.14
C GLU A 74 29.76 -36.94 2.85
N ARG A 75 30.33 -36.41 3.96
CA ARG A 75 30.25 -36.90 5.38
C ARG A 75 31.37 -36.25 6.22
N ARG A 76 31.25 -36.04 7.54
CA ARG A 76 30.36 -36.60 8.58
C ARG A 76 30.05 -35.57 9.70
N HIS A 77 29.04 -35.83 10.53
CA HIS A 77 28.53 -34.94 11.58
C HIS A 77 29.33 -34.92 12.89
N ALA A 78 29.12 -33.87 13.71
CA ALA A 78 28.94 -34.00 15.17
C ALA A 78 27.94 -32.96 15.73
N ALA A 79 27.13 -33.40 16.70
CA ALA A 79 26.39 -32.62 17.72
C ALA A 79 25.57 -31.34 17.34
N GLY A 80 24.25 -31.53 17.22
CA GLY A 80 23.31 -30.93 18.19
C GLY A 80 22.80 -29.49 18.02
N PHE A 81 21.71 -29.31 17.27
CA PHE A 81 20.74 -28.21 17.51
C PHE A 81 19.29 -28.68 17.29
N HIS A 82 18.36 -28.18 18.09
CA HIS A 82 16.93 -28.53 18.00
C HIS A 82 16.19 -27.74 16.92
N THR A 83 15.12 -28.37 16.40
CA THR A 83 13.90 -27.73 15.86
C THR A 83 14.06 -26.54 14.89
N ARG A 84 14.17 -26.81 13.58
CA ARG A 84 13.73 -25.89 12.53
C ARG A 84 12.42 -26.36 11.89
N ARG A 85 11.34 -25.57 12.00
CA ARG A 85 10.04 -25.84 11.35
C ARG A 85 10.03 -25.14 9.98
N CYS A 86 10.47 -25.81 8.92
CA CYS A 86 10.19 -25.34 7.56
C CYS A 86 8.71 -25.61 7.24
N ILE A 87 7.97 -24.54 6.97
CA ILE A 87 6.56 -24.57 6.56
C ILE A 87 6.48 -23.69 5.32
N CYS A 88 6.35 -24.30 4.15
CA CYS A 88 6.12 -23.56 2.91
C CYS A 88 4.61 -23.37 2.80
N ARG A 89 4.13 -22.13 2.88
CA ARG A 89 2.75 -21.80 2.56
C ARG A 89 2.76 -20.91 1.32
N TRP A 90 1.82 -21.17 0.42
CA TRP A 90 1.59 -20.47 -0.83
C TRP A 90 2.60 -20.66 -1.96
N VAL A 91 2.08 -20.16 -3.08
CA VAL A 91 1.93 -20.75 -4.39
C VAL A 91 0.97 -19.75 -5.03
N MET A 92 1.36 -19.05 -6.10
CA MET A 92 0.39 -18.25 -6.87
C MET A 92 -0.40 -19.14 -7.83
N SER A 93 -1.46 -18.59 -8.44
CA SER A 93 -2.38 -19.38 -9.26
C SER A 93 -3.00 -18.54 -10.39
N TYR A 94 -2.27 -18.37 -11.50
CA TYR A 94 -2.81 -17.76 -12.72
C TYR A 94 -3.81 -18.68 -13.43
N GLY A 95 -5.10 -18.52 -13.15
CA GLY A 95 -6.17 -19.29 -13.78
C GLY A 95 -6.36 -18.94 -15.27
N ARG A 96 -6.25 -19.93 -16.16
CA ARG A 96 -6.74 -19.82 -17.55
C ARG A 96 -7.95 -20.73 -17.74
N LEU A 97 -9.13 -20.12 -17.84
CA LEU A 97 -10.40 -20.80 -18.11
C LEU A 97 -10.48 -21.30 -19.56
N LEU A 98 -10.98 -22.52 -19.74
CA LEU A 98 -11.45 -23.05 -21.02
C LEU A 98 -12.95 -23.38 -20.87
N TRP A 99 -13.78 -22.77 -21.71
CA TRP A 99 -15.21 -23.04 -21.79
C TRP A 99 -15.54 -24.09 -22.88
N PRO A 100 -16.62 -24.87 -22.73
CA PRO A 100 -16.65 -26.23 -23.29
C PRO A 100 -17.62 -26.38 -24.46
N ASP A 101 -18.58 -25.46 -24.63
CA ASP A 101 -19.52 -25.43 -25.75
C ASP A 101 -18.82 -25.14 -27.11
N GLN A 102 -17.52 -24.85 -27.08
CA GLN A 102 -16.52 -25.31 -28.06
C GLN A 102 -15.11 -25.11 -27.48
N LEU A 103 -14.46 -26.19 -27.04
CA LEU A 103 -13.17 -26.17 -26.34
C LEU A 103 -11.98 -26.05 -27.32
N LYS A 104 -11.90 -24.91 -28.03
CA LYS A 104 -10.97 -24.67 -29.16
C LYS A 104 -9.51 -24.56 -28.69
N LEU A 105 -8.65 -25.45 -29.21
CA LEU A 105 -7.20 -25.44 -28.94
C LEU A 105 -6.43 -24.72 -30.06
N ASP A 106 -5.59 -23.77 -29.68
CA ASP A 106 -4.61 -23.15 -30.60
C ASP A 106 -3.38 -24.06 -30.74
N PHE A 107 -3.26 -24.76 -31.87
CA PHE A 107 -2.17 -25.71 -32.10
C PHE A 107 -0.78 -25.05 -32.11
N SER A 108 -0.68 -23.74 -32.37
CA SER A 108 0.60 -23.00 -32.34
C SER A 108 1.18 -22.87 -30.93
N GLN A 109 0.33 -22.99 -29.88
CA GLN A 109 0.75 -22.99 -28.48
C GLN A 109 1.14 -24.40 -27.98
N GLY A 110 0.98 -25.45 -28.80
CA GLY A 110 1.25 -26.84 -28.43
C GLY A 110 0.20 -27.44 -27.48
N CYS A 111 0.51 -28.60 -26.90
CA CYS A 111 -0.39 -29.27 -25.96
C CYS A 111 -0.55 -28.47 -24.65
N PRO A 112 -1.78 -28.13 -24.21
CA PRO A 112 -1.99 -27.36 -22.99
C PRO A 112 -1.57 -28.11 -21.72
N VAL A 113 -1.48 -29.45 -21.77
CA VAL A 113 -1.17 -30.33 -20.63
C VAL A 113 0.34 -30.50 -20.42
N CYS A 114 1.10 -30.74 -21.49
CA CYS A 114 2.54 -31.07 -21.40
C CYS A 114 3.47 -30.12 -22.20
N ARG A 115 2.91 -29.14 -22.91
CA ARG A 115 3.61 -28.13 -23.73
C ARG A 115 4.48 -28.65 -24.89
N VAL A 116 4.33 -29.91 -25.31
CA VAL A 116 4.90 -30.39 -26.56
C VAL A 116 4.27 -29.61 -27.73
N SER A 117 5.10 -29.02 -28.58
CA SER A 117 4.68 -28.32 -29.80
C SER A 117 4.34 -29.30 -30.92
N PHE A 118 3.31 -29.01 -31.71
CA PHE A 118 2.88 -29.84 -32.84
C PHE A 118 2.82 -29.02 -34.11
N SER A 119 3.34 -29.58 -35.21
CA SER A 119 3.32 -28.95 -36.53
C SER A 119 1.96 -29.03 -37.24
N THR A 120 1.06 -29.89 -36.76
CA THR A 120 -0.30 -30.04 -37.29
C THR A 120 -1.32 -30.23 -36.15
N GLU A 121 -2.55 -29.78 -36.39
CA GLU A 121 -3.71 -30.05 -35.55
C GLU A 121 -3.85 -31.54 -35.23
N GLU A 122 -3.82 -32.39 -36.25
CA GLU A 122 -4.09 -33.82 -36.12
C GLU A 122 -3.05 -34.53 -35.24
N ALA A 123 -1.80 -34.04 -35.22
CA ALA A 123 -0.76 -34.53 -34.32
C ALA A 123 -1.01 -34.11 -32.86
N LEU A 124 -1.49 -32.88 -32.62
CA LEU A 124 -1.95 -32.45 -31.29
C LEU A 124 -3.17 -33.28 -30.84
N ARG A 125 -4.17 -33.46 -31.71
CA ARG A 125 -5.39 -34.25 -31.43
C ARG A 125 -5.03 -35.70 -31.07
N ASN A 126 -4.21 -36.36 -31.89
CA ASN A 126 -3.66 -37.70 -31.61
C ASN A 126 -2.86 -37.75 -30.31
N HIS A 127 -2.07 -36.71 -29.98
CA HIS A 127 -1.32 -36.65 -28.74
C HIS A 127 -2.24 -36.53 -27.51
N MET A 128 -3.27 -35.69 -27.58
CA MET A 128 -4.27 -35.55 -26.51
C MET A 128 -4.99 -36.88 -26.24
N GLN A 129 -5.36 -37.59 -27.31
CA GLN A 129 -6.01 -38.91 -27.21
C GLN A 129 -5.04 -39.97 -26.64
N LYS A 130 -3.79 -40.03 -27.11
CA LYS A 130 -2.82 -41.10 -26.78
C LYS A 130 -2.01 -40.89 -25.50
N GLN A 131 -1.84 -39.65 -25.03
CA GLN A 131 -1.04 -39.34 -23.82
C GLN A 131 -1.90 -38.84 -22.66
N HIS A 132 -3.05 -38.22 -22.94
CA HIS A 132 -3.94 -37.64 -21.92
C HIS A 132 -5.35 -38.26 -21.90
N GLY A 133 -5.64 -39.20 -22.81
CA GLY A 133 -6.88 -39.99 -22.82
C GLY A 133 -8.14 -39.21 -23.21
N ARG A 134 -8.03 -38.10 -23.95
CA ARG A 134 -9.16 -37.21 -24.28
C ARG A 134 -9.19 -36.81 -25.75
N ASP A 135 -10.39 -36.71 -26.31
CA ASP A 135 -10.68 -36.17 -27.64
C ASP A 135 -11.16 -34.72 -27.57
N PHE A 136 -10.78 -33.91 -28.57
CA PHE A 136 -11.14 -32.50 -28.69
C PHE A 136 -11.29 -32.10 -30.16
N ASP A 137 -12.03 -31.01 -30.42
CA ASP A 137 -12.21 -30.44 -31.75
C ASP A 137 -11.47 -29.10 -31.91
N VAL A 138 -10.94 -28.85 -33.11
CA VAL A 138 -10.06 -27.71 -33.40
C VAL A 138 -10.49 -27.04 -34.71
N MET A 139 -10.39 -25.71 -34.77
CA MET A 139 -10.88 -24.86 -35.86
C MET A 139 -10.13 -23.52 -35.85
N LEU A 140 -9.91 -22.95 -37.04
CA LEU A 140 -9.18 -21.69 -37.26
C LEU A 140 -10.10 -20.45 -37.20
N ASP A 141 -10.38 -19.93 -36.00
CA ASP A 141 -10.76 -18.52 -35.83
C ASP A 141 -10.40 -18.00 -34.41
N VAL A 142 -9.95 -16.75 -34.31
CA VAL A 142 -9.31 -16.17 -33.11
C VAL A 142 -9.80 -14.73 -32.89
N THR A 143 -10.97 -14.57 -32.28
CA THR A 143 -11.61 -13.25 -32.09
C THR A 143 -12.10 -12.92 -30.68
N ASP A 144 -12.11 -13.86 -29.72
CA ASP A 144 -12.64 -13.60 -28.36
C ASP A 144 -11.74 -14.12 -27.22
N ARG A 145 -10.77 -13.31 -26.81
CA ARG A 145 -9.86 -13.59 -25.66
C ARG A 145 -10.34 -12.91 -24.37
N ARG A 146 -11.50 -13.32 -23.82
CA ARG A 146 -11.92 -12.88 -22.48
C ARG A 146 -11.20 -13.68 -21.39
N ILE A 147 -10.46 -13.01 -20.51
CA ILE A 147 -9.89 -13.63 -19.31
C ILE A 147 -10.97 -13.65 -18.23
N VAL A 148 -11.93 -14.58 -18.36
CA VAL A 148 -12.97 -14.77 -17.35
C VAL A 148 -12.30 -15.04 -15.99
N ARG A 149 -12.73 -14.30 -14.96
CA ARG A 149 -12.28 -14.50 -13.56
C ARG A 149 -12.34 -15.98 -13.18
N SER A 150 -11.29 -16.47 -12.51
CA SER A 150 -11.18 -17.88 -12.12
C SER A 150 -12.42 -18.36 -11.37
N THR A 151 -13.03 -19.43 -11.89
CA THR A 151 -14.27 -20.02 -11.36
C THR A 151 -14.01 -20.84 -10.11
N MET A 152 -12.78 -21.30 -9.91
CA MET A 152 -12.27 -21.85 -8.67
C MET A 152 -11.13 -20.95 -8.15
N ARG A 153 -10.83 -21.06 -6.86
CA ARG A 153 -9.59 -20.56 -6.25
C ARG A 153 -8.76 -21.76 -5.83
N LEU A 154 -7.46 -21.70 -6.12
CA LEU A 154 -6.49 -22.71 -5.72
C LEU A 154 -5.59 -22.14 -4.60
N THR A 155 -5.45 -22.85 -3.49
CA THR A 155 -4.54 -22.46 -2.39
C THR A 155 -3.72 -23.67 -1.96
N VAL A 156 -2.42 -23.64 -2.25
CA VAL A 156 -1.53 -24.79 -2.01
C VAL A 156 -0.54 -24.49 -0.88
N LYS A 157 -0.30 -25.49 -0.03
CA LYS A 157 0.64 -25.42 1.11
C LYS A 157 1.51 -26.67 1.08
N TYR A 158 2.84 -26.53 1.24
CA TYR A 158 3.76 -27.66 1.22
C TYR A 158 4.42 -27.91 2.58
N LEU A 159 4.04 -29.03 3.18
CA LEU A 159 4.61 -29.55 4.42
C LEU A 159 5.91 -30.29 4.13
N ALA A 160 6.99 -29.54 3.94
CA ALA A 160 8.32 -30.04 3.55
C ALA A 160 8.87 -31.18 4.44
N ARG A 161 8.42 -31.30 5.69
CA ARG A 161 8.78 -32.42 6.60
C ARG A 161 8.06 -33.74 6.32
N ALA A 162 6.89 -33.67 5.69
CA ALA A 162 6.04 -34.81 5.37
C ALA A 162 6.04 -35.14 3.87
N SER A 163 6.74 -34.33 3.06
CA SER A 163 6.65 -34.33 1.59
C SER A 163 5.20 -34.21 1.06
N ARG A 164 4.31 -33.56 1.83
CA ARG A 164 2.89 -33.41 1.48
C ARG A 164 2.59 -32.02 0.91
N MET A 165 1.90 -32.00 -0.21
CA MET A 165 1.27 -30.84 -0.81
C MET A 165 -0.22 -30.87 -0.44
N ILE A 166 -0.64 -29.94 0.41
CA ILE A 166 -2.04 -29.72 0.75
C ILE A 166 -2.60 -28.75 -0.28
N ILE A 167 -3.46 -29.27 -1.16
CA ILE A 167 -4.12 -28.54 -2.24
C ILE A 167 -5.54 -28.23 -1.77
N ARG A 168 -5.85 -26.96 -1.55
CA ARG A 168 -7.22 -26.52 -1.30
C ARG A 168 -7.82 -25.95 -2.59
N VAL A 169 -8.99 -26.46 -2.96
CA VAL A 169 -9.83 -25.94 -4.04
C VAL A 169 -11.07 -25.30 -3.41
N GLU A 170 -11.38 -24.07 -3.80
CA GLU A 170 -12.60 -23.34 -3.41
C GLU A 170 -13.41 -23.03 -4.66
N ASN A 171 -14.70 -23.37 -4.72
CA ASN A 171 -15.55 -22.89 -5.82
C ASN A 171 -15.83 -21.40 -5.60
N TYR A 172 -15.43 -20.55 -6.55
CA TYR A 172 -15.56 -19.09 -6.48
C TYR A 172 -16.55 -18.53 -7.52
N SER A 173 -17.15 -19.39 -8.33
CA SER A 173 -18.19 -19.06 -9.32
C SER A 173 -19.59 -18.90 -8.70
N GLU A 174 -20.53 -18.39 -9.50
CA GLU A 174 -21.96 -18.29 -9.22
C GLU A 174 -22.74 -19.52 -9.77
N VAL A 175 -22.10 -20.70 -9.80
CA VAL A 175 -22.71 -21.97 -10.22
C VAL A 175 -22.19 -23.14 -9.37
N VAL A 176 -22.99 -24.20 -9.25
CA VAL A 176 -22.55 -25.45 -8.63
C VAL A 176 -21.62 -26.19 -9.59
N LEU A 177 -20.37 -26.39 -9.17
CA LEU A 177 -19.38 -27.16 -9.91
C LEU A 177 -19.34 -28.61 -9.43
N ILE A 178 -19.04 -29.53 -10.33
CA ILE A 178 -18.73 -30.93 -10.01
C ILE A 178 -17.27 -31.14 -10.38
N LEU A 179 -16.37 -30.96 -9.41
CA LEU A 179 -14.94 -31.20 -9.60
C LEU A 179 -14.74 -32.68 -9.94
N ARG A 180 -14.07 -32.92 -11.07
CA ARG A 180 -13.78 -34.24 -11.63
C ARG A 180 -12.36 -34.66 -11.33
N ALA A 181 -11.40 -33.80 -11.65
CA ALA A 181 -9.99 -34.10 -11.43
C ALA A 181 -9.19 -32.86 -11.03
N VAL A 182 -8.09 -33.09 -10.31
CA VAL A 182 -7.03 -32.11 -10.05
C VAL A 182 -5.70 -32.77 -10.37
N TYR A 183 -5.07 -32.32 -11.44
CA TYR A 183 -3.77 -32.83 -11.87
C TYR A 183 -2.64 -31.90 -11.42
N LEU A 184 -1.48 -32.48 -11.11
CA LEU A 184 -0.22 -31.80 -10.87
C LEU A 184 0.79 -32.25 -11.93
N PHE A 185 1.30 -31.31 -12.71
CA PHE A 185 2.36 -31.52 -13.70
C PHE A 185 3.70 -31.08 -13.10
N GLY A 186 4.63 -32.02 -12.98
CA GLY A 186 5.83 -31.92 -12.14
C GLY A 186 7.17 -31.93 -12.89
N LEU A 187 8.23 -32.18 -12.11
CA LEU A 187 9.63 -32.17 -12.54
C LEU A 187 10.01 -33.32 -13.48
N ASP A 188 9.26 -34.42 -13.45
CA ASP A 188 9.43 -35.58 -14.31
C ASP A 188 8.62 -35.49 -15.62
N GLN A 189 8.02 -34.32 -15.90
CA GLN A 189 7.13 -34.04 -17.04
C GLN A 189 5.93 -35.00 -17.13
N ARG A 190 5.52 -35.59 -16.01
CA ARG A 190 4.33 -36.44 -15.92
C ARG A 190 3.17 -35.67 -15.31
N LEU A 191 1.98 -36.03 -15.77
CA LEU A 191 0.72 -35.58 -15.19
C LEU A 191 0.34 -36.56 -14.07
N GLU A 192 0.46 -36.12 -12.82
CA GLU A 192 0.07 -36.90 -11.65
C GLU A 192 -1.33 -36.46 -11.19
N SER A 193 -2.28 -37.39 -11.10
CA SER A 193 -3.60 -37.07 -10.57
C SER A 193 -3.54 -36.99 -9.05
N THR A 194 -3.85 -35.81 -8.50
CA THR A 194 -3.89 -35.55 -7.05
C THR A 194 -5.31 -35.74 -6.48
N PHE A 195 -6.32 -35.61 -7.34
CA PHE A 195 -7.70 -35.98 -7.09
C PHE A 195 -8.33 -36.46 -8.41
N ASP A 196 -9.07 -37.55 -8.35
CA ASP A 196 -9.91 -38.08 -9.44
C ASP A 196 -11.21 -38.62 -8.82
N GLY A 197 -12.36 -38.19 -9.33
CA GLY A 197 -13.65 -38.54 -8.73
C GLY A 197 -14.81 -37.61 -9.14
N VAL A 198 -15.77 -37.44 -8.22
CA VAL A 198 -16.99 -36.66 -8.44
C VAL A 198 -17.36 -35.90 -7.17
N LEU A 199 -16.94 -34.63 -7.07
CA LEU A 199 -17.19 -33.79 -5.90
C LEU A 199 -18.09 -32.59 -6.26
N ARG A 200 -19.32 -32.59 -5.75
CA ARG A 200 -20.29 -31.49 -5.93
C ARG A 200 -19.95 -30.30 -5.03
N MET A 201 -19.18 -29.36 -5.56
CA MET A 201 -18.81 -28.09 -4.92
C MET A 201 -19.88 -27.03 -5.18
N VAL A 202 -20.74 -26.76 -4.21
CA VAL A 202 -21.57 -25.53 -4.23
C VAL A 202 -20.67 -24.28 -4.16
N PRO A 203 -21.12 -23.10 -4.59
CA PRO A 203 -20.33 -21.87 -4.44
C PRO A 203 -19.83 -21.64 -3.01
N GLY A 204 -18.60 -21.15 -2.87
CA GLY A 204 -17.90 -20.99 -1.59
C GLY A 204 -17.59 -22.30 -0.85
N TYR A 205 -17.90 -23.47 -1.42
CA TYR A 205 -17.46 -24.75 -0.87
C TYR A 205 -15.94 -24.89 -1.04
N SER A 206 -15.28 -25.30 0.04
CA SER A 206 -13.84 -25.56 0.09
C SER A 206 -13.60 -27.05 0.29
N TYR A 207 -12.70 -27.62 -0.51
CA TYR A 207 -12.21 -28.98 -0.38
C TYR A 207 -10.69 -28.98 -0.24
N GLU A 208 -10.15 -29.91 0.54
CA GLU A 208 -8.72 -29.99 0.83
C GLU A 208 -8.20 -31.40 0.54
N ILE A 209 -7.28 -31.48 -0.41
CA ILE A 209 -6.65 -32.68 -0.96
C ILE A 209 -5.24 -32.78 -0.36
N GLU A 210 -4.89 -33.91 0.26
CA GLU A 210 -3.51 -34.19 0.67
C GLU A 210 -2.82 -35.07 -0.38
N HIS A 211 -1.89 -34.48 -1.14
CA HIS A 211 -1.05 -35.21 -2.10
C HIS A 211 0.38 -35.37 -1.59
N THR A 212 1.08 -36.46 -1.95
CA THR A 212 2.46 -36.72 -1.51
C THR A 212 3.45 -36.55 -2.67
N VAL A 213 4.20 -35.45 -2.66
CA VAL A 213 5.12 -35.05 -3.73
C VAL A 213 6.55 -35.39 -3.32
N LYS A 214 7.22 -36.28 -4.07
CA LYS A 214 8.55 -36.86 -3.74
C LYS A 214 9.55 -35.82 -3.22
N GLN A 215 9.66 -34.68 -3.89
CA GLN A 215 10.32 -33.47 -3.38
C GLN A 215 9.84 -32.24 -4.16
N CYS A 216 9.44 -31.16 -3.48
CA CYS A 216 9.29 -29.85 -4.13
C CYS A 216 10.64 -29.13 -4.27
N ILE A 217 10.93 -28.57 -5.45
CA ILE A 217 12.10 -27.72 -5.69
C ILE A 217 11.71 -26.24 -5.52
N PRO A 218 12.42 -25.46 -4.70
CA PRO A 218 12.22 -24.02 -4.60
C PRO A 218 12.41 -23.32 -5.94
N ASN A 219 11.57 -22.30 -6.18
CA ASN A 219 11.55 -21.45 -7.37
C ASN A 219 11.23 -22.21 -8.67
N TYR A 220 10.81 -23.48 -8.60
CA TYR A 220 10.22 -24.21 -9.71
C TYR A 220 8.72 -23.89 -9.84
N GLN A 221 8.26 -23.74 -11.07
CA GLN A 221 6.86 -23.52 -11.45
C GLN A 221 6.20 -24.85 -11.82
N TYR A 222 5.51 -25.46 -10.86
CA TYR A 222 4.60 -26.56 -11.13
C TYR A 222 3.41 -26.04 -11.92
N THR A 223 2.76 -26.90 -12.71
CA THR A 223 1.48 -26.55 -13.35
C THR A 223 0.40 -27.43 -12.75
N MET A 224 -0.72 -26.84 -12.36
CA MET A 224 -1.89 -27.59 -11.91
C MET A 224 -3.04 -27.39 -12.87
N ILE A 225 -3.85 -28.43 -13.07
CA ILE A 225 -4.98 -28.42 -14.00
C ILE A 225 -6.19 -28.98 -13.26
N LEU A 226 -7.22 -28.14 -13.10
CA LEU A 226 -8.49 -28.50 -12.49
C LEU A 226 -9.51 -28.77 -13.60
N SER A 227 -10.26 -29.87 -13.48
CA SER A 227 -11.32 -30.30 -14.39
C SER A 227 -12.63 -30.33 -13.60
N ALA A 228 -13.66 -29.57 -14.00
CA ALA A 228 -14.94 -29.51 -13.29
C ALA A 228 -16.14 -29.33 -14.24
N THR A 229 -17.17 -30.17 -14.12
CA THR A 229 -18.41 -30.04 -14.92
C THR A 229 -19.45 -29.18 -14.21
N VAL A 230 -20.02 -28.17 -14.85
CA VAL A 230 -21.10 -27.33 -14.28
C VAL A 230 -22.37 -28.18 -14.11
N ALA A 231 -22.91 -28.22 -12.89
CA ALA A 231 -24.01 -29.12 -12.54
C ALA A 231 -25.29 -28.79 -13.32
N GLY A 232 -25.89 -29.80 -13.96
CA GLY A 232 -27.07 -29.64 -14.82
C GLY A 232 -26.75 -29.36 -16.30
N SER A 233 -25.49 -29.46 -16.71
CA SER A 233 -25.03 -29.24 -18.08
C SER A 233 -23.97 -30.26 -18.50
N GLN A 234 -23.53 -30.23 -19.76
CA GLN A 234 -22.36 -30.99 -20.26
C GLN A 234 -21.07 -30.16 -20.30
N VAL A 235 -21.08 -28.94 -19.73
CA VAL A 235 -19.99 -27.96 -19.72
C VAL A 235 -18.88 -28.44 -18.75
N GLU A 236 -17.80 -29.03 -19.27
CA GLU A 236 -16.54 -29.27 -18.51
C GLU A 236 -15.60 -28.06 -18.56
N LEU A 237 -15.61 -27.24 -17.51
CA LEU A 237 -14.62 -26.20 -17.30
C LEU A 237 -13.25 -26.82 -16.98
N ILE A 238 -12.22 -26.33 -17.66
CA ILE A 238 -10.82 -26.65 -17.33
C ILE A 238 -10.11 -25.35 -16.92
N GLU A 239 -9.44 -25.38 -15.77
CA GLU A 239 -8.62 -24.26 -15.25
C GLU A 239 -7.18 -24.69 -15.04
N GLN A 240 -6.27 -24.11 -15.82
CA GLN A 240 -4.82 -24.24 -15.62
C GLN A 240 -4.33 -23.17 -14.64
N TYR A 241 -3.43 -23.54 -13.71
CA TYR A 241 -2.82 -22.66 -12.71
C TYR A 241 -1.31 -22.89 -12.60
N TYR A 242 -0.54 -21.83 -12.34
CA TYR A 242 0.92 -21.88 -12.25
C TYR A 242 1.47 -21.72 -10.84
N VAL A 243 1.93 -22.84 -10.29
CA VAL A 243 2.25 -23.08 -8.89
C VAL A 243 3.75 -22.92 -8.67
N GLN A 244 4.20 -21.68 -8.44
CA GLN A 244 5.59 -21.40 -8.09
C GLN A 244 5.85 -21.65 -6.60
N MET A 245 6.79 -22.55 -6.29
CA MET A 245 7.16 -22.90 -4.92
C MET A 245 8.15 -21.90 -4.33
N LEU A 246 7.68 -20.95 -3.51
CA LEU A 246 8.56 -19.96 -2.86
C LEU A 246 9.62 -20.62 -1.96
N LYS A 247 10.80 -20.01 -1.93
CA LYS A 247 11.93 -20.39 -1.06
C LYS A 247 11.60 -20.12 0.41
N SER A 248 11.10 -21.14 1.11
CA SER A 248 10.78 -21.03 2.55
C SER A 248 12.04 -20.79 3.38
N THR A 249 12.30 -19.52 3.65
CA THR A 249 13.00 -19.05 4.84
C THR A 249 11.98 -19.07 5.99
N PRO A 250 11.94 -20.09 6.85
CA PRO A 250 10.96 -20.12 7.93
C PRO A 250 11.22 -18.97 8.91
N MET A 251 10.16 -18.35 9.43
CA MET A 251 10.25 -17.36 10.50
C MET A 251 10.75 -17.98 11.82
N ALA A 252 12.07 -18.18 11.89
CA ALA A 252 12.78 -18.78 13.00
C ALA A 252 13.31 -17.68 13.91
N GLY A 253 12.57 -17.37 14.97
CA GLY A 253 12.90 -16.28 15.87
C GLY A 253 11.75 -15.93 16.82
N ASN A 254 11.93 -14.86 17.59
CA ASN A 254 10.91 -14.34 18.48
C ASN A 254 10.02 -13.35 17.73
N GLN A 255 8.73 -13.65 17.58
CA GLN A 255 7.76 -12.73 16.98
C GLN A 255 7.73 -11.39 17.73
N LEU A 256 7.61 -10.30 16.97
CA LEU A 256 7.40 -8.95 17.48
C LEU A 256 6.20 -8.92 18.45
N LYS A 257 6.39 -8.35 19.64
CA LYS A 257 5.37 -8.34 20.70
C LYS A 257 4.27 -7.31 20.43
N MET A 258 3.40 -7.62 19.47
CA MET A 258 2.25 -6.79 19.10
C MET A 258 1.20 -6.79 20.23
N GLY A 259 1.21 -5.76 21.07
CA GLY A 259 0.18 -5.56 22.10
C GLY A 259 -1.20 -5.20 21.53
N ILE A 260 -2.18 -5.04 22.42
CA ILE A 260 -3.45 -4.38 22.08
C ILE A 260 -3.21 -2.88 22.06
N LEU A 261 -3.50 -2.20 20.94
CA LEU A 261 -3.40 -0.74 20.86
C LEU A 261 -4.47 -0.09 21.77
N PRO A 262 -4.09 0.80 22.70
CA PRO A 262 -4.98 1.36 23.71
C PRO A 262 -6.19 2.07 23.08
N TYR A 263 -7.32 2.00 23.78
CA TYR A 263 -8.53 2.70 23.38
C TYR A 263 -8.49 4.15 23.87
N HIS A 264 -8.53 5.09 22.93
CA HIS A 264 -8.61 6.51 23.24
C HIS A 264 -10.08 6.94 23.20
N HIS A 265 -10.61 7.37 24.35
CA HIS A 265 -11.93 7.96 24.47
C HIS A 265 -11.89 9.42 24.00
N ILE A 266 -12.92 9.85 23.27
CA ILE A 266 -13.14 11.27 22.97
C ILE A 266 -13.80 11.89 24.22
N PRO A 267 -13.28 12.99 24.79
CA PRO A 267 -13.88 13.62 25.97
C PRO A 267 -15.25 14.22 25.68
N GLN A 268 -16.16 14.18 26.66
CA GLN A 268 -17.52 14.73 26.49
C GLN A 268 -17.52 16.19 26.07
N TYR A 269 -16.70 17.03 26.71
CA TYR A 269 -16.57 18.46 26.35
C TYR A 269 -16.20 18.70 24.88
N LEU A 270 -15.51 17.77 24.22
CA LEU A 270 -15.14 17.89 22.81
C LEU A 270 -16.27 17.42 21.89
N ILE A 271 -17.09 16.48 22.35
CA ILE A 271 -18.35 16.08 21.70
C ILE A 271 -19.34 17.24 21.77
N ASP A 272 -19.46 17.91 22.92
CA ASP A 272 -20.37 19.04 23.13
C ASP A 272 -20.01 20.23 22.22
N LEU A 273 -18.71 20.50 22.00
CA LEU A 273 -18.24 21.48 21.02
C LEU A 273 -18.53 21.05 19.57
N TYR A 274 -18.33 19.78 19.23
CA TYR A 274 -18.57 19.24 17.89
C TYR A 274 -20.06 19.31 17.51
N LEU A 275 -20.96 18.95 18.42
CA LEU A 275 -22.42 19.03 18.26
C LEU A 275 -22.96 20.48 18.17
N LYS A 276 -22.07 21.47 18.33
CA LYS A 276 -22.32 22.91 18.26
C LYS A 276 -21.37 23.60 17.25
N GLU A 277 -20.78 22.83 16.34
CA GLU A 277 -19.91 23.28 15.23
C GLU A 277 -18.76 24.21 15.66
N PHE A 278 -18.31 24.11 16.91
CA PHE A 278 -17.30 24.97 17.55
C PHE A 278 -17.68 26.47 17.61
N GLU A 279 -18.97 26.77 17.53
CA GLU A 279 -19.55 28.08 17.86
C GLU A 279 -19.47 28.37 19.37
N HIS A 280 -19.90 29.57 19.80
CA HIS A 280 -19.93 29.95 21.22
C HIS A 280 -21.33 29.72 21.83
N ASP A 281 -21.46 28.77 22.75
CA ASP A 281 -22.67 28.55 23.54
C ASP A 281 -22.45 28.97 25.01
N ASN A 282 -23.42 29.67 25.59
CA ASN A 282 -23.41 30.08 27.00
C ASN A 282 -23.64 28.91 27.97
N HIS A 283 -24.07 27.75 27.48
CA HIS A 283 -24.33 26.54 28.27
C HIS A 283 -23.14 25.56 28.33
N TYR A 284 -22.02 25.87 27.67
CA TYR A 284 -20.82 25.05 27.75
C TYR A 284 -20.27 24.95 29.18
N ASP A 285 -19.78 23.77 29.54
CA ASP A 285 -19.03 23.62 30.78
C ASP A 285 -17.64 24.31 30.70
N ARG A 286 -16.96 24.40 31.85
CA ARG A 286 -15.65 25.07 31.93
C ARG A 286 -14.57 24.39 31.08
N LEU A 287 -14.69 23.09 30.80
CA LEU A 287 -13.73 22.34 29.99
C LEU A 287 -13.98 22.54 28.50
N ALA A 288 -15.24 22.60 28.07
CA ALA A 288 -15.64 22.94 26.71
C ALA A 288 -15.23 24.38 26.37
N MET A 289 -15.51 25.35 27.25
CA MET A 289 -15.04 26.74 27.10
C MET A 289 -13.50 26.81 26.98
N LEU A 290 -12.77 26.17 27.90
CA LEU A 290 -11.29 26.17 27.87
C LEU A 290 -10.72 25.46 26.63
N CYS A 291 -11.36 24.38 26.17
CA CYS A 291 -10.97 23.66 24.96
C CYS A 291 -11.19 24.53 23.71
N LEU A 292 -12.32 25.25 23.64
CA LEU A 292 -12.65 26.17 22.56
C LEU A 292 -11.72 27.40 22.54
N GLU A 293 -11.41 27.97 23.70
CA GLU A 293 -10.40 29.02 23.85
C GLU A 293 -9.03 28.53 23.40
N ASN A 294 -8.59 27.33 23.81
CA ASN A 294 -7.33 26.73 23.37
C ASN A 294 -7.31 26.48 21.85
N LEU A 295 -8.38 25.93 21.26
CA LEU A 295 -8.49 25.74 19.80
C LEU A 295 -8.38 27.07 19.05
N ARG A 296 -9.13 28.10 19.46
CA ARG A 296 -9.09 29.45 18.87
C ARG A 296 -7.70 30.10 19.02
N LYS A 297 -7.07 29.93 20.19
CA LYS A 297 -5.71 30.40 20.50
C LYS A 297 -4.65 29.70 19.66
N PHE A 298 -4.69 28.37 19.54
CA PHE A 298 -3.73 27.59 18.75
C PHE A 298 -3.91 27.84 17.25
N ASN A 299 -5.14 27.95 16.75
CA ASN A 299 -5.38 28.29 15.35
C ASN A 299 -4.89 29.72 15.01
N LYS A 300 -4.97 30.68 15.95
CA LYS A 300 -4.44 32.04 15.77
C LYS A 300 -2.92 32.16 15.95
N ALA A 301 -2.32 31.39 16.86
CA ALA A 301 -0.88 31.43 17.14
C ALA A 301 -0.05 30.51 16.25
N GLY A 302 -0.68 29.51 15.63
CA GLY A 302 -0.01 28.42 14.94
C GLY A 302 0.59 27.37 15.89
N LEU A 303 1.21 26.35 15.30
CA LEU A 303 1.96 25.33 16.04
C LEU A 303 3.22 25.94 16.65
N THR A 304 3.46 25.65 17.93
CA THR A 304 4.65 26.07 18.69
C THR A 304 5.18 24.89 19.50
N PRO A 305 6.46 24.85 19.93
CA PRO A 305 7.01 23.81 20.79
C PRO A 305 6.10 23.36 21.94
N THR A 306 5.49 24.31 22.65
CA THR A 306 4.64 24.03 23.82
C THR A 306 3.21 23.64 23.47
N SER A 307 2.66 24.10 22.33
CA SER A 307 1.30 23.74 21.90
C SER A 307 1.24 22.50 20.99
N TYR A 308 2.36 22.08 20.40
CA TYR A 308 2.41 21.13 19.28
C TYR A 308 1.63 19.82 19.52
N VAL A 309 1.95 19.14 20.62
CA VAL A 309 1.36 17.83 20.94
C VAL A 309 -0.12 17.94 21.33
N GLU A 310 -0.51 19.02 22.02
CA GLU A 310 -1.90 19.24 22.43
C GLU A 310 -2.78 19.61 21.23
N HIS A 311 -2.33 20.54 20.40
CA HIS A 311 -3.07 21.00 19.22
C HIS A 311 -3.28 19.87 18.21
N LEU A 312 -2.23 19.11 17.86
CA LEU A 312 -2.38 17.95 16.98
C LEU A 312 -3.23 16.83 17.60
N ARG A 313 -3.21 16.65 18.93
CA ARG A 313 -4.08 15.67 19.61
C ARG A 313 -5.55 16.06 19.50
N LEU A 314 -5.89 17.33 19.75
CA LEU A 314 -7.26 17.84 19.65
C LEU A 314 -7.80 17.71 18.22
N LEU A 315 -7.02 18.13 17.22
CA LEU A 315 -7.42 18.02 15.81
C LEU A 315 -7.62 16.56 15.38
N ASN A 316 -6.75 15.63 15.82
CA ASN A 316 -6.92 14.21 15.53
C ASN A 316 -8.12 13.59 16.27
N MET A 317 -8.45 14.05 17.49
CA MET A 317 -9.65 13.63 18.22
C MET A 317 -10.94 14.11 17.54
N ILE A 318 -10.94 15.30 16.94
CA ILE A 318 -12.07 15.80 16.16
C ILE A 318 -12.28 14.93 14.91
N GLU A 319 -11.23 14.61 14.15
CA GLU A 319 -11.34 13.75 12.95
C GLU A 319 -11.74 12.29 13.29
N ASP A 320 -11.18 11.74 14.37
CA ASP A 320 -11.52 10.42 14.89
C ASP A 320 -13.00 10.38 15.35
N TYR A 321 -13.56 11.47 15.85
CA TYR A 321 -14.98 11.57 16.19
C TYR A 321 -15.90 11.77 14.98
N ASP A 322 -15.57 12.70 14.06
CA ASP A 322 -16.25 12.93 12.77
C ASP A 322 -16.43 11.62 11.98
N LEU A 323 -15.36 10.83 11.83
CA LEU A 323 -15.45 9.55 11.15
C LEU A 323 -16.20 8.48 11.96
N GLN A 324 -16.17 8.51 13.31
CA GLN A 324 -16.99 7.61 14.12
C GLN A 324 -18.48 7.93 14.00
N THR A 325 -18.88 9.21 13.97
CA THR A 325 -20.28 9.60 13.76
C THR A 325 -20.73 9.30 12.33
N THR A 326 -19.90 9.57 11.33
CA THR A 326 -20.24 9.28 9.92
C THR A 326 -20.32 7.78 9.62
N PHE A 327 -19.44 6.94 10.19
CA PHE A 327 -19.59 5.48 10.06
C PHE A 327 -20.81 4.94 10.84
N ALA A 328 -21.27 5.65 11.88
CA ALA A 328 -22.49 5.27 12.60
C ALA A 328 -23.77 5.50 11.76
N THR A 329 -23.83 6.48 10.86
CA THR A 329 -25.00 6.70 9.98
C THR A 329 -25.19 5.59 8.93
N TYR A 330 -24.17 4.75 8.70
CA TYR A 330 -24.28 3.55 7.88
C TYR A 330 -24.82 2.32 8.65
N THR A 331 -25.20 2.48 9.92
CA THR A 331 -25.83 1.42 10.71
C THR A 331 -27.24 1.15 10.19
N ILE A 332 -27.49 -0.05 9.66
CA ILE A 332 -28.83 -0.47 9.21
C ILE A 332 -29.53 -1.17 10.39
N PRO A 333 -30.60 -0.61 10.99
CA PRO A 333 -31.21 -1.19 12.19
C PRO A 333 -31.93 -2.51 11.94
N LYS A 334 -32.42 -2.74 10.72
CA LYS A 334 -33.14 -3.94 10.26
C LYS A 334 -32.76 -4.25 8.81
N VAL A 335 -31.63 -4.92 8.59
CA VAL A 335 -31.20 -5.30 7.24
C VAL A 335 -31.94 -6.56 6.74
N THR A 336 -32.13 -6.65 5.43
CA THR A 336 -32.43 -7.90 4.71
C THR A 336 -31.17 -8.38 3.99
N LEU A 337 -30.40 -9.23 4.68
CA LEU A 337 -29.22 -9.88 4.10
C LEU A 337 -29.64 -10.83 2.99
N LYS A 338 -29.28 -10.53 1.74
CA LYS A 338 -29.40 -11.50 0.65
C LYS A 338 -28.20 -12.45 0.76
N PRO A 339 -28.36 -13.75 1.07
CA PRO A 339 -27.23 -14.68 0.98
C PRO A 339 -26.68 -14.65 -0.44
N MET A 340 -25.36 -14.52 -0.55
CA MET A 340 -24.70 -14.98 -1.76
C MET A 340 -24.55 -16.50 -1.66
N GLU A 341 -24.41 -17.18 -2.78
CA GLU A 341 -24.29 -18.65 -2.80
C GLU A 341 -23.03 -19.12 -2.04
N GLN A 342 -21.99 -18.28 -2.02
CA GLN A 342 -20.78 -18.49 -1.25
C GLN A 342 -21.03 -18.39 0.26
N ALA A 343 -20.74 -19.47 0.99
CA ALA A 343 -21.01 -19.58 2.42
C ALA A 343 -20.43 -18.40 3.25
N ARG A 344 -21.26 -17.84 4.15
CA ARG A 344 -20.97 -16.67 5.01
C ARG A 344 -20.82 -15.33 4.28
N ARG A 345 -21.12 -15.25 2.98
CA ARG A 345 -21.19 -13.98 2.23
C ARG A 345 -22.63 -13.50 2.07
N TYR A 346 -22.82 -12.20 2.24
CA TYR A 346 -24.14 -11.56 2.17
C TYR A 346 -24.05 -10.25 1.40
N LEU A 347 -25.00 -10.03 0.50
CA LEU A 347 -25.19 -8.76 -0.20
C LEU A 347 -26.19 -7.89 0.58
N ILE A 348 -25.76 -6.68 0.90
CA ILE A 348 -26.57 -5.60 1.44
C ILE A 348 -26.77 -4.61 0.30
N THR A 349 -27.99 -4.50 -0.24
CA THR A 349 -28.23 -3.64 -1.42
C THR A 349 -28.34 -2.15 -1.03
N LEU A 350 -27.93 -1.25 -1.93
CA LEU A 350 -27.75 0.19 -1.59
C LEU A 350 -29.05 0.89 -1.15
N ASP A 351 -30.21 0.37 -1.56
CA ASP A 351 -31.55 0.78 -1.14
C ASP A 351 -31.87 0.53 0.34
N GLN A 352 -31.02 -0.22 1.05
CA GLN A 352 -31.18 -0.51 2.49
C GLN A 352 -30.41 0.45 3.41
N PHE A 353 -29.75 1.47 2.86
CA PHE A 353 -29.01 2.49 3.60
C PHE A 353 -29.78 3.82 3.61
N ASP A 354 -29.98 4.41 4.80
CA ASP A 354 -30.59 5.74 4.94
C ASP A 354 -29.68 6.86 4.39
N VAL A 355 -28.35 6.63 4.37
CA VAL A 355 -27.33 7.54 3.84
C VAL A 355 -26.38 6.76 2.91
N PRO A 356 -26.07 7.25 1.69
CA PRO A 356 -25.15 6.60 0.76
C PRO A 356 -23.82 6.19 1.44
N PRO A 357 -23.43 4.90 1.40
CA PRO A 357 -22.29 4.36 2.16
C PRO A 357 -20.91 4.72 1.56
N ASN A 358 -20.72 5.98 1.20
CA ASN A 358 -19.60 6.48 0.42
C ASN A 358 -18.23 6.42 1.13
N LEU A 359 -18.17 6.21 2.45
CA LEU A 359 -16.89 5.99 3.14
C LEU A 359 -16.65 4.51 3.49
N LEU A 360 -17.58 3.61 3.12
CA LEU A 360 -17.36 2.18 3.21
C LEU A 360 -16.52 1.71 2.03
N GLU A 361 -15.43 1.03 2.34
CA GLU A 361 -14.39 0.59 1.42
C GLU A 361 -14.04 -0.88 1.74
N GLU A 362 -13.42 -1.58 0.79
CA GLU A 362 -12.94 -2.95 0.98
C GLU A 362 -11.97 -3.02 2.19
N ASP A 363 -11.96 -4.15 2.90
CA ASP A 363 -11.31 -4.34 4.22
C ASP A 363 -11.95 -3.59 5.40
N GLY A 364 -12.97 -2.74 5.18
CA GLY A 364 -13.75 -2.13 6.26
C GLY A 364 -14.43 -3.18 7.15
N TYR A 365 -14.58 -2.91 8.45
CA TYR A 365 -15.22 -3.85 9.36
C TYR A 365 -16.74 -3.86 9.18
N ALA A 366 -17.33 -5.05 9.32
CA ALA A 366 -18.77 -5.24 9.42
C ALA A 366 -19.09 -6.01 10.72
N ARG A 367 -20.20 -5.70 11.36
CA ARG A 367 -20.72 -6.45 12.50
C ARG A 367 -22.23 -6.64 12.33
N ILE A 368 -22.68 -7.86 12.59
CA ILE A 368 -24.09 -8.22 12.60
C ILE A 368 -24.48 -8.55 14.03
N THR A 369 -25.51 -7.87 14.52
CA THR A 369 -26.12 -8.11 15.84
C THR A 369 -27.44 -8.85 15.65
N VAL A 370 -27.52 -10.06 16.22
CA VAL A 370 -28.69 -10.95 16.14
C VAL A 370 -29.26 -11.17 17.54
N THR A 371 -30.58 -11.01 17.70
CA THR A 371 -31.28 -11.31 18.95
C THR A 371 -31.51 -12.81 19.08
N LYS A 372 -31.05 -13.45 20.16
CA LYS A 372 -31.37 -14.87 20.41
C LYS A 372 -32.77 -14.99 20.99
N HIS A 373 -33.67 -15.70 20.30
CA HIS A 373 -34.86 -16.24 20.94
C HIS A 373 -34.48 -17.37 21.91
N ASN A 374 -34.33 -17.04 23.19
CA ASN A 374 -34.26 -18.01 24.27
C ASN A 374 -35.11 -17.51 25.44
N ARG A 375 -36.11 -18.30 25.87
CA ARG A 375 -37.35 -17.78 26.49
C ARG A 375 -37.25 -17.23 27.93
N ASN A 376 -36.08 -17.17 28.57
CA ASN A 376 -35.97 -16.98 30.02
C ASN A 376 -34.81 -16.08 30.54
N VAL A 377 -34.09 -15.33 29.70
CA VAL A 377 -33.10 -14.33 30.17
C VAL A 377 -33.05 -13.13 29.22
N ASP A 378 -33.24 -11.92 29.74
CA ASP A 378 -33.07 -10.68 28.99
C ASP A 378 -31.64 -10.48 28.47
N ASN A 379 -31.50 -9.77 27.35
CA ASN A 379 -30.23 -9.34 26.75
C ASN A 379 -29.25 -10.45 26.31
N ASN A 380 -29.74 -11.50 25.63
CA ASN A 380 -28.91 -12.39 24.83
C ASN A 380 -28.75 -11.90 23.37
N LEU A 381 -27.90 -10.90 23.15
CA LEU A 381 -27.45 -10.48 21.81
C LEU A 381 -26.25 -11.33 21.35
N GLU A 382 -26.21 -11.66 20.05
CA GLU A 382 -25.07 -12.34 19.41
C GLU A 382 -24.41 -11.42 18.39
N PHE A 383 -23.10 -11.19 18.55
CA PHE A 383 -22.31 -10.36 17.65
C PHE A 383 -21.47 -11.23 16.72
N ILE A 384 -21.86 -11.29 15.44
CA ILE A 384 -21.06 -11.91 14.38
C ILE A 384 -20.22 -10.80 13.75
N ASN A 385 -18.90 -10.82 13.96
CA ASN A 385 -17.99 -9.89 13.29
C ASN A 385 -17.63 -10.40 11.88
N GLY A 386 -17.29 -9.48 11.00
CA GLY A 386 -16.96 -9.74 9.60
C GLY A 386 -16.27 -8.54 8.98
N TYR A 387 -16.27 -8.49 7.66
CA TYR A 387 -15.64 -7.42 6.88
C TYR A 387 -16.35 -7.19 5.55
N ILE A 388 -16.11 -6.02 4.97
CA ILE A 388 -16.46 -5.71 3.59
C ILE A 388 -15.46 -6.42 2.67
N ASP A 389 -16.01 -7.20 1.74
CA ASP A 389 -15.29 -8.03 0.77
C ASP A 389 -15.29 -7.36 -0.61
N ALA A 390 -16.39 -6.70 -0.97
CA ALA A 390 -16.52 -5.87 -2.16
C ALA A 390 -17.50 -4.71 -1.92
N VAL A 391 -17.27 -3.58 -2.61
CA VAL A 391 -18.22 -2.46 -2.71
C VAL A 391 -18.63 -2.31 -4.18
N ASN A 392 -19.91 -2.56 -4.46
CA ASN A 392 -20.46 -2.77 -5.80
C ASN A 392 -21.46 -1.67 -6.16
N GLU A 393 -21.78 -1.52 -7.45
CA GLU A 393 -22.89 -0.66 -7.89
C GLU A 393 -24.27 -1.16 -7.41
N THR A 394 -24.36 -2.44 -7.02
CA THR A 394 -25.59 -3.10 -6.56
C THR A 394 -25.73 -3.16 -5.03
N GLY A 395 -24.67 -2.86 -4.28
CA GLY A 395 -24.63 -3.06 -2.83
C GLY A 395 -23.24 -3.27 -2.26
N ILE A 396 -23.17 -3.62 -0.98
CA ILE A 396 -21.95 -3.98 -0.27
C ILE A 396 -22.00 -5.47 0.04
N VAL A 397 -20.94 -6.19 -0.33
CA VAL A 397 -20.79 -7.61 0.02
C VAL A 397 -19.99 -7.71 1.31
N VAL A 398 -20.58 -8.31 2.33
CA VAL A 398 -19.92 -8.60 3.61
C VAL A 398 -19.66 -10.09 3.78
N THR A 399 -18.46 -10.43 4.28
CA THR A 399 -18.03 -11.79 4.59
C THR A 399 -17.90 -11.94 6.11
N MET A 400 -18.63 -12.88 6.68
CA MET A 400 -18.81 -13.01 8.13
C MET A 400 -17.99 -14.17 8.73
N GLN A 401 -17.53 -14.02 9.97
CA GLN A 401 -16.75 -15.06 10.65
C GLN A 401 -17.56 -16.34 10.88
N ALA A 402 -18.88 -16.24 11.09
CA ALA A 402 -19.81 -17.35 11.20
C ALA A 402 -21.04 -17.13 10.29
N PRO A 403 -21.76 -18.20 9.88
CA PRO A 403 -23.02 -18.04 9.15
C PRO A 403 -24.08 -17.32 10.01
N VAL A 404 -24.70 -16.29 9.43
CA VAL A 404 -25.85 -15.60 10.02
C VAL A 404 -27.10 -16.47 9.88
N ARG A 405 -27.95 -16.51 10.91
CA ARG A 405 -29.21 -17.26 10.89
C ARG A 405 -30.32 -16.42 10.26
N PHE A 406 -30.86 -16.88 9.14
CA PHE A 406 -31.75 -16.14 8.23
C PHE A 406 -33.14 -15.76 8.76
N THR A 407 -33.52 -16.19 9.97
CA THR A 407 -34.92 -16.18 10.43
C THR A 407 -35.36 -14.89 11.15
N LEU A 408 -34.49 -13.88 11.28
CA LEU A 408 -34.78 -12.63 11.98
C LEU A 408 -34.14 -11.43 11.27
N PRO A 409 -34.82 -10.27 11.20
CA PRO A 409 -34.17 -8.99 10.87
C PRO A 409 -33.05 -8.73 11.87
N CYS A 410 -31.87 -8.36 11.37
CA CYS A 410 -30.69 -8.11 12.19
C CYS A 410 -30.18 -6.68 11.99
N ARG A 411 -29.41 -6.17 12.95
CA ARG A 411 -28.75 -4.87 12.86
C ARG A 411 -27.36 -5.05 12.27
N VAL A 412 -27.05 -4.35 11.18
CA VAL A 412 -25.68 -4.24 10.65
C VAL A 412 -25.07 -2.95 11.14
N GLU A 413 -23.83 -3.04 11.64
CA GLU A 413 -22.96 -1.91 11.94
C GLU A 413 -21.70 -2.01 11.10
N PHE A 414 -21.10 -0.88 10.75
CA PHE A 414 -19.80 -0.82 10.08
C PHE A 414 -18.80 -0.06 10.96
N PRO A 415 -18.08 -0.72 11.89
CA PRO A 415 -17.16 -0.03 12.78
C PRO A 415 -15.95 0.58 12.06
N LEU A 416 -15.64 1.86 12.33
CA LEU A 416 -14.44 2.53 11.80
C LEU A 416 -13.15 1.78 12.19
N ASN A 417 -12.24 1.59 11.23
CA ASN A 417 -10.91 1.04 11.48
C ASN A 417 -9.98 2.08 12.12
N ARG A 418 -10.11 2.27 13.43
CA ARG A 418 -9.33 3.23 14.24
C ARG A 418 -7.85 2.85 14.43
N THR A 419 -7.29 1.93 13.65
CA THR A 419 -5.87 1.52 13.77
C THR A 419 -4.91 2.67 13.51
N GLN A 420 -5.18 3.53 12.52
CA GLN A 420 -4.37 4.72 12.25
C GLN A 420 -4.38 5.70 13.43
N TYR A 421 -5.56 6.16 13.85
CA TYR A 421 -5.73 7.09 14.97
C TYR A 421 -5.03 6.60 16.25
N LYS A 422 -5.16 5.31 16.57
CA LYS A 422 -4.45 4.72 17.72
C LYS A 422 -2.92 4.81 17.62
N LEU A 423 -2.34 4.57 16.43
CA LEU A 423 -0.90 4.68 16.21
C LEU A 423 -0.42 6.14 16.17
N GLU A 424 -1.26 7.05 15.71
CA GLU A 424 -1.03 8.50 15.76
C GLU A 424 -1.06 9.04 17.21
N TYR A 425 -1.99 8.57 18.06
CA TYR A 425 -2.00 8.91 19.48
C TYR A 425 -0.79 8.35 20.24
N GLU A 426 -0.38 7.11 19.96
CA GLU A 426 0.85 6.53 20.50
C GLU A 426 2.09 7.34 20.08
N ALA A 427 2.17 7.75 18.80
CA ALA A 427 3.25 8.62 18.32
C ALA A 427 3.32 9.95 19.08
N LEU A 428 2.17 10.60 19.32
CA LEU A 428 2.10 11.79 20.18
C LEU A 428 2.46 11.51 21.65
N ALA A 429 2.12 10.34 22.18
CA ALA A 429 2.43 9.93 23.56
C ALA A 429 3.90 9.51 23.76
N HIS A 430 4.61 9.17 22.69
CA HIS A 430 6.08 9.08 22.66
C HIS A 430 6.70 10.48 22.55
N ILE A 431 6.25 11.29 21.59
CA ILE A 431 6.82 12.61 21.29
C ILE A 431 6.66 13.61 22.43
N SER A 432 5.62 13.51 23.26
CA SER A 432 5.46 14.33 24.47
C SER A 432 6.54 14.11 25.55
N LYS A 433 7.54 13.25 25.30
CA LYS A 433 8.65 12.91 26.21
C LYS A 433 10.02 13.22 25.58
N ILE A 434 10.07 13.82 24.39
CA ILE A 434 11.27 13.99 23.57
C ILE A 434 11.39 15.46 23.15
N ASP A 435 12.58 16.05 23.33
CA ASP A 435 12.97 17.32 22.73
C ASP A 435 13.17 17.12 21.22
N LEU A 436 12.17 17.55 20.45
CA LEU A 436 12.18 17.59 18.98
C LEU A 436 12.15 19.03 18.44
N ASP A 437 12.46 20.05 19.25
CA ASP A 437 12.36 21.46 18.83
C ASP A 437 13.23 21.76 17.60
N GLN A 438 14.42 21.17 17.55
CA GLN A 438 15.35 21.34 16.43
C GLN A 438 14.95 20.52 15.19
N LEU A 439 13.99 19.60 15.30
CA LEU A 439 13.44 18.82 14.19
C LEU A 439 12.16 19.46 13.64
N LEU A 440 11.25 19.87 14.54
CA LEU A 440 9.91 20.38 14.22
C LEU A 440 9.86 21.90 14.03
N PHE A 441 10.77 22.65 14.66
CA PHE A 441 10.83 24.11 14.64
C PHE A 441 12.27 24.65 14.44
N PRO A 442 13.04 24.16 13.44
CA PRO A 442 14.44 24.56 13.25
C PRO A 442 14.60 26.05 12.88
N LYS A 443 15.11 26.83 13.82
CA LYS A 443 15.34 28.28 13.67
C LYS A 443 16.70 28.64 13.07
N VAL A 444 17.74 27.85 13.33
CA VAL A 444 19.12 28.08 12.88
C VAL A 444 19.83 26.74 12.68
N LEU A 445 20.63 26.61 11.63
CA LEU A 445 21.53 25.46 11.44
C LEU A 445 22.53 25.31 12.61
N ALA A 446 22.74 24.08 13.06
CA ALA A 446 23.60 23.80 14.22
C ALA A 446 25.06 24.27 13.98
N LYS A 447 25.56 25.16 14.85
CA LYS A 447 26.92 25.72 14.73
C LYS A 447 28.03 24.66 14.80
N LYS A 448 27.82 23.57 15.55
CA LYS A 448 28.70 22.39 15.57
C LYS A 448 28.41 21.47 14.38
N ARG A 449 28.73 21.93 13.16
CA ARG A 449 28.67 21.11 11.95
C ARG A 449 29.55 19.87 12.13
N ARG A 450 29.06 18.68 11.77
CA ARG A 450 29.97 17.59 11.36
C ARG A 450 30.71 18.10 10.10
N PRO A 451 32.05 18.00 10.02
CA PRO A 451 32.75 18.44 8.82
C PRO A 451 32.26 17.62 7.64
N VAL A 452 31.78 18.28 6.58
CA VAL A 452 31.38 17.62 5.34
C VAL A 452 32.59 16.88 4.82
N ARG A 453 32.55 15.55 4.87
CA ARG A 453 33.63 14.72 4.36
C ARG A 453 33.63 14.87 2.84
N GLN A 454 34.81 14.86 2.22
CA GLN A 454 34.93 14.60 0.78
C GLN A 454 34.55 13.14 0.52
N VAL A 455 33.25 12.88 0.53
CA VAL A 455 32.68 11.59 0.18
C VAL A 455 32.84 11.41 -1.32
N LYS A 456 33.73 10.50 -1.72
CA LYS A 456 33.75 9.99 -3.08
C LYS A 456 32.58 9.03 -3.24
N PHE A 457 31.70 9.32 -4.19
CA PHE A 457 30.57 8.46 -4.54
C PHE A 457 30.95 7.55 -5.71
N ASP A 458 30.82 6.24 -5.50
CA ASP A 458 30.77 5.26 -6.57
C ASP A 458 29.27 5.05 -6.90
N TRP A 459 28.76 5.78 -7.88
CA TRP A 459 27.32 5.84 -8.19
C TRP A 459 26.76 4.50 -8.69
N PHE A 460 25.62 4.08 -8.13
CA PHE A 460 24.89 2.90 -8.59
C PHE A 460 24.00 3.22 -9.80
N GLN A 461 23.45 4.44 -9.86
CA GLN A 461 22.72 4.98 -11.01
C GLN A 461 23.58 6.05 -11.73
N PRO A 462 24.21 5.74 -12.89
CA PRO A 462 25.11 6.68 -13.59
C PRO A 462 24.45 7.99 -14.01
N THR A 463 23.14 7.99 -14.27
CA THR A 463 22.35 9.20 -14.61
C THR A 463 22.34 10.24 -13.49
N ILE A 464 22.41 9.81 -12.23
CA ILE A 464 22.46 10.72 -11.08
C ILE A 464 23.78 11.48 -11.05
N ALA A 465 24.90 10.87 -11.46
CA ALA A 465 26.22 11.51 -11.46
C ALA A 465 26.27 12.80 -12.33
N ALA A 466 25.39 12.91 -13.32
CA ALA A 466 25.26 14.07 -14.20
C ALA A 466 24.27 15.14 -13.68
N ASN A 467 23.53 14.88 -12.60
CA ASN A 467 22.51 15.78 -12.06
C ASN A 467 23.00 16.49 -10.79
N ALA A 468 23.30 17.79 -10.90
CA ALA A 468 23.93 18.56 -9.81
C ALA A 468 23.06 18.65 -8.55
N GLU A 469 21.74 18.75 -8.70
CA GLU A 469 20.78 18.82 -7.61
C GLU A 469 20.69 17.49 -6.86
N GLN A 470 20.50 16.37 -7.57
CA GLN A 470 20.44 15.03 -6.98
C GLN A 470 21.77 14.66 -6.28
N VAL A 471 22.91 14.93 -6.92
CA VAL A 471 24.25 14.76 -6.32
C VAL A 471 24.40 15.57 -5.03
N THR A 472 23.85 16.79 -4.99
CA THR A 472 23.92 17.67 -3.82
C THR A 472 23.02 17.16 -2.69
N ALA A 473 21.80 16.73 -3.00
CA ALA A 473 20.90 16.09 -2.03
C ALA A 473 21.55 14.85 -1.41
N ILE A 474 22.10 13.94 -2.22
CA ILE A 474 22.73 12.70 -1.75
C ILE A 474 23.99 13.00 -0.91
N ARG A 475 24.83 13.97 -1.34
CA ARG A 475 26.00 14.43 -0.57
C ARG A 475 25.59 14.91 0.82
N ASN A 476 24.52 15.68 0.91
CA ASN A 476 24.08 16.32 2.14
C ASN A 476 23.37 15.35 3.10
N ILE A 477 22.57 14.42 2.56
CA ILE A 477 21.96 13.31 3.31
C ILE A 477 23.04 12.40 3.91
N VAL A 478 24.00 11.93 3.12
CA VAL A 478 25.07 11.01 3.57
C VAL A 478 26.00 11.65 4.62
N ASN A 479 26.17 12.98 4.57
CA ASN A 479 26.91 13.75 5.59
C ASN A 479 26.05 14.20 6.78
N MET A 480 24.73 13.96 6.76
CA MET A 480 23.76 14.46 7.75
C MET A 480 23.84 15.99 7.97
N THR A 481 23.91 16.80 6.91
CA THR A 481 24.23 18.25 7.01
C THR A 481 23.19 19.09 7.74
N SER A 482 21.93 18.70 7.69
CA SER A 482 20.80 19.37 8.37
C SER A 482 20.67 18.97 9.83
N TYR A 483 21.24 17.82 10.23
CA TYR A 483 20.95 17.16 11.51
C TYR A 483 21.17 18.09 12.72
N PRO A 484 20.23 18.12 13.69
CA PRO A 484 19.04 17.27 13.84
C PRO A 484 17.78 17.72 13.08
N ALA A 485 17.84 18.78 12.27
CA ALA A 485 16.73 19.17 11.41
C ALA A 485 16.57 18.18 10.22
N PRO A 486 15.35 17.91 9.74
CA PRO A 486 15.14 17.09 8.56
C PRO A 486 15.87 17.60 7.32
N TYR A 487 16.19 16.70 6.40
CA TYR A 487 16.59 17.05 5.04
C TYR A 487 15.40 16.93 4.10
N ILE A 488 15.10 17.96 3.30
CA ILE A 488 13.94 17.95 2.40
C ILE A 488 14.37 17.74 0.94
N ILE A 489 13.82 16.70 0.29
CA ILE A 489 13.86 16.52 -1.16
C ILE A 489 12.53 17.02 -1.72
N PHE A 490 12.49 18.27 -2.18
CA PHE A 490 11.36 18.80 -2.93
C PHE A 490 11.51 18.32 -4.38
N GLY A 491 10.72 17.32 -4.78
CA GLY A 491 10.79 16.75 -6.12
C GLY A 491 9.44 16.81 -6.84
N PRO A 492 9.26 17.82 -7.71
CA PRO A 492 8.19 17.89 -8.70
C PRO A 492 8.05 16.61 -9.54
N PRO A 493 6.91 16.36 -10.21
CA PRO A 493 6.66 15.09 -10.89
C PRO A 493 7.70 14.83 -11.98
N GLY A 494 8.13 13.57 -12.08
CA GLY A 494 9.16 13.12 -13.04
C GLY A 494 10.62 13.53 -12.73
N THR A 495 10.90 14.21 -11.61
CA THR A 495 12.25 14.71 -11.29
C THR A 495 13.20 13.71 -10.62
N GLY A 496 12.80 12.44 -10.54
CA GLY A 496 13.65 11.38 -9.99
C GLY A 496 13.74 11.30 -8.46
N LYS A 497 12.73 11.79 -7.70
CA LYS A 497 12.63 11.63 -6.23
C LYS A 497 13.07 10.25 -5.76
N THR A 498 12.35 9.22 -6.20
CA THR A 498 12.53 7.83 -5.78
C THR A 498 13.92 7.30 -6.16
N SER A 499 14.47 7.68 -7.32
CA SER A 499 15.87 7.38 -7.70
C SER A 499 16.89 8.05 -6.78
N THR A 500 16.63 9.29 -6.35
CA THR A 500 17.49 10.06 -5.43
C THR A 500 17.47 9.46 -4.02
N ILE A 501 16.29 9.03 -3.55
CA ILE A 501 16.12 8.31 -2.28
C ILE A 501 16.86 6.98 -2.33
N VAL A 502 16.61 6.17 -3.38
CA VAL A 502 17.29 4.88 -3.59
C VAL A 502 18.80 5.07 -3.58
N GLU A 503 19.35 6.02 -4.34
CA GLU A 503 20.80 6.26 -4.34
C GLU A 503 21.32 6.71 -2.97
N ALA A 504 20.62 7.59 -2.26
CA ALA A 504 21.02 7.99 -0.91
C ALA A 504 21.06 6.79 0.04
N VAL A 505 20.05 5.91 0.00
CA VAL A 505 20.01 4.67 0.78
C VAL A 505 21.14 3.71 0.36
N LEU A 506 21.42 3.54 -0.94
CA LEU A 506 22.52 2.71 -1.44
C LEU A 506 23.90 3.23 -1.02
N GLN A 507 24.11 4.54 -1.02
CA GLN A 507 25.36 5.15 -0.59
C GLN A 507 25.54 5.07 0.94
N ILE A 508 24.47 5.23 1.74
CA ILE A 508 24.50 4.92 3.17
C ILE A 508 24.84 3.43 3.38
N TRP A 509 24.14 2.53 2.69
CA TRP A 509 24.31 1.09 2.79
C TRP A 509 25.74 0.63 2.50
N ARG A 510 26.35 1.15 1.42
CA ARG A 510 27.73 0.86 0.99
C ARG A 510 28.80 1.48 1.89
N GLN A 511 28.62 2.74 2.30
CA GLN A 511 29.67 3.52 2.97
C GLN A 511 29.59 3.47 4.50
N GLN A 512 28.45 3.09 5.06
CA GLN A 512 28.20 3.04 6.50
C GLN A 512 27.70 1.64 6.90
N PRO A 513 28.57 0.59 6.94
CA PRO A 513 28.15 -0.81 7.13
C PRO A 513 27.39 -1.13 8.44
N ARG A 514 27.37 -0.21 9.40
CA ARG A 514 26.62 -0.32 10.66
C ARG A 514 25.33 0.51 10.70
N ALA A 515 25.08 1.33 9.69
CA ALA A 515 23.88 2.15 9.62
C ALA A 515 22.67 1.30 9.23
N HIS A 516 21.55 1.49 9.92
CA HIS A 516 20.25 0.91 9.59
C HIS A 516 19.29 2.01 9.13
N VAL A 517 18.44 1.67 8.16
CA VAL A 517 17.58 2.63 7.45
C VAL A 517 16.12 2.17 7.51
N LEU A 518 15.25 3.04 8.00
CA LEU A 518 13.80 2.90 7.83
C LEU A 518 13.38 3.71 6.60
N VAL A 519 12.70 3.07 5.66
CA VAL A 519 12.12 3.72 4.48
C VAL A 519 10.60 3.62 4.57
N ALA A 520 9.97 4.77 4.84
CA ALA A 520 8.53 4.91 4.92
C ALA A 520 7.97 5.58 3.65
N ALA A 521 6.76 5.19 3.23
CA ALA A 521 5.98 5.95 2.24
C ALA A 521 4.48 5.90 2.56
N SER A 522 3.70 6.83 2.00
CA SER A 522 2.25 6.92 2.28
C SER A 522 1.42 5.75 1.72
N SER A 523 1.91 5.06 0.68
CA SER A 523 1.20 3.94 0.03
C SER A 523 2.05 2.68 -0.11
N ASN A 524 1.39 1.52 -0.15
CA ASN A 524 2.05 0.24 -0.43
C ASN A 524 2.68 0.21 -1.84
N PHE A 525 2.11 0.90 -2.83
CA PHE A 525 2.67 1.02 -4.17
C PHE A 525 4.05 1.70 -4.14
N ALA A 526 4.17 2.86 -3.49
CA ALA A 526 5.44 3.56 -3.33
C ALA A 526 6.47 2.73 -2.55
N CYS A 527 6.04 2.03 -1.49
CA CYS A 527 6.92 1.11 -0.75
C CYS A 527 7.45 -0.02 -1.65
N ASN A 528 6.60 -0.63 -2.48
CA ASN A 528 6.99 -1.73 -3.35
C ASN A 528 7.94 -1.25 -4.46
N GLU A 529 7.68 -0.09 -5.08
CA GLU A 529 8.57 0.56 -6.05
C GLU A 529 9.96 0.86 -5.47
N LEU A 530 10.01 1.39 -4.23
CA LEU A 530 11.27 1.61 -3.49
C LEU A 530 12.01 0.28 -3.25
N THR A 531 11.31 -0.76 -2.81
CA THR A 531 11.91 -2.10 -2.60
C THR A 531 12.45 -2.70 -3.90
N GLN A 532 11.67 -2.73 -4.99
CA GLN A 532 12.08 -3.32 -6.27
C GLN A 532 13.30 -2.58 -6.89
N ARG A 533 13.48 -1.29 -6.60
CA ARG A 533 14.67 -0.54 -7.01
C ARG A 533 15.90 -0.85 -6.14
N LEU A 534 15.73 -1.09 -4.84
CA LEU A 534 16.81 -1.44 -3.92
C LEU A 534 17.34 -2.86 -4.15
N MET A 535 16.46 -3.83 -4.42
CA MET A 535 16.81 -5.24 -4.66
C MET A 535 17.75 -5.45 -5.86
N ARG A 536 17.81 -4.50 -6.80
CA ARG A 536 18.74 -4.52 -7.95
C ARG A 536 20.21 -4.38 -7.54
N PHE A 537 20.49 -3.95 -6.31
CA PHE A 537 21.83 -3.61 -5.84
C PHE A 537 22.16 -4.11 -4.42
N VAL A 538 21.14 -4.33 -3.58
CA VAL A 538 21.29 -4.79 -2.19
C VAL A 538 20.81 -6.24 -2.07
N PRO A 539 21.56 -7.14 -1.40
CA PRO A 539 21.14 -8.53 -1.21
C PRO A 539 19.83 -8.68 -0.43
N GLU A 540 19.06 -9.72 -0.75
CA GLU A 540 17.80 -10.11 -0.07
C GLU A 540 17.86 -9.99 1.46
N ALA A 541 18.95 -10.49 2.08
CA ALA A 541 19.09 -10.52 3.53
C ALA A 541 19.16 -9.12 4.20
N ASP A 542 19.64 -8.11 3.47
CA ASP A 542 19.81 -6.76 3.98
C ASP A 542 18.52 -5.91 3.85
N ILE A 543 17.48 -6.38 3.15
CA ILE A 543 16.20 -5.67 2.99
C ILE A 543 15.04 -6.48 3.60
N PHE A 544 14.15 -5.82 4.33
CA PHE A 544 12.87 -6.41 4.76
C PHE A 544 11.67 -5.54 4.39
N ARG A 545 10.68 -6.12 3.68
CA ARG A 545 9.42 -5.46 3.34
C ARG A 545 8.35 -5.80 4.37
N PHE A 546 7.95 -4.82 5.19
CA PHE A 546 6.93 -4.99 6.22
C PHE A 546 5.56 -4.49 5.74
N PHE A 547 4.66 -5.43 5.46
CA PHE A 547 3.26 -5.20 5.08
C PHE A 547 2.31 -5.16 6.28
N SER A 548 1.16 -4.50 6.10
CA SER A 548 -0.01 -4.61 6.98
C SER A 548 -0.87 -5.82 6.60
N ARG A 549 -1.70 -6.31 7.55
CA ARG A 549 -2.53 -7.51 7.32
C ARG A 549 -3.53 -7.40 6.16
N SER A 550 -4.00 -6.19 5.83
CA SER A 550 -4.84 -5.95 4.64
C SER A 550 -4.21 -6.43 3.32
N CYS A 551 -2.88 -6.43 3.23
CA CYS A 551 -2.17 -6.85 2.02
C CYS A 551 -2.30 -8.35 1.70
N GLU A 552 -2.75 -9.18 2.67
CA GLU A 552 -3.00 -10.62 2.51
C GLU A 552 -4.03 -10.95 1.41
N ARG A 553 -4.96 -10.02 1.10
CA ARG A 553 -6.02 -10.22 0.08
C ARG A 553 -5.60 -9.86 -1.33
N ASN A 554 -4.78 -8.83 -1.47
CA ASN A 554 -4.25 -8.36 -2.74
C ASN A 554 -2.84 -8.92 -3.00
N ILE A 555 -2.52 -10.07 -2.41
CA ILE A 555 -1.19 -10.68 -2.51
C ILE A 555 -0.83 -11.08 -3.95
N GLU A 556 -1.84 -11.47 -4.73
CA GLU A 556 -1.75 -11.78 -6.16
C GLU A 556 -1.29 -10.57 -7.01
N THR A 557 -1.36 -9.34 -6.48
CA THR A 557 -0.88 -8.11 -7.15
C THR A 557 0.48 -7.64 -6.63
N ILE A 558 1.19 -8.45 -5.83
CA ILE A 558 2.51 -8.11 -5.28
C ILE A 558 3.57 -8.93 -6.04
N ASP A 559 4.65 -8.26 -6.41
CA ASP A 559 5.82 -8.88 -7.05
C ASP A 559 6.40 -10.01 -6.17
N MET A 560 6.68 -11.16 -6.77
CA MET A 560 7.16 -12.36 -6.07
C MET A 560 8.52 -12.17 -5.39
N GLU A 561 9.41 -11.37 -5.96
CA GLU A 561 10.71 -11.06 -5.33
C GLU A 561 10.48 -10.24 -4.05
N ILE A 562 9.55 -9.29 -4.09
CA ILE A 562 9.14 -8.49 -2.92
C ILE A 562 8.45 -9.37 -1.87
N LEU A 563 7.68 -10.39 -2.28
CA LEU A 563 7.07 -11.34 -1.35
C LEU A 563 8.12 -12.17 -0.60
N GLU A 564 9.14 -12.71 -1.27
CA GLU A 564 10.17 -13.55 -0.62
C GLU A 564 10.93 -12.83 0.52
N ILE A 565 11.10 -11.50 0.43
CA ILE A 565 11.78 -10.68 1.47
C ILE A 565 10.81 -9.99 2.45
N SER A 566 9.61 -10.56 2.68
CA SER A 566 8.53 -9.92 3.44
C SER A 566 7.88 -10.80 4.51
N ASN A 567 7.04 -10.19 5.36
CA ASN A 567 6.13 -10.93 6.23
C ASN A 567 4.88 -11.51 5.53
N LEU A 568 4.91 -11.53 4.18
CA LEU A 568 4.01 -12.30 3.31
C LEU A 568 4.77 -13.39 2.53
N ALA A 569 6.05 -13.69 2.84
CA ALA A 569 6.82 -14.76 2.18
C ALA A 569 6.23 -16.16 2.37
N THR A 570 5.40 -16.36 3.39
CA THR A 570 4.61 -17.56 3.65
C THR A 570 3.14 -17.37 3.23
N GLY A 571 2.88 -16.40 2.34
CA GLY A 571 1.63 -16.02 1.66
C GLY A 571 0.38 -15.71 2.49
N ILE A 572 0.42 -15.91 3.79
CA ILE A 572 -0.49 -15.30 4.76
C ILE A 572 0.22 -14.14 5.46
N TYR A 573 -0.53 -13.29 6.16
CA TYR A 573 0.10 -12.34 7.08
C TYR A 573 0.68 -13.08 8.29
N GLU A 574 2.01 -13.09 8.41
CA GLU A 574 2.69 -13.45 9.65
C GLU A 574 3.18 -12.18 10.38
N ILE A 575 3.25 -12.27 11.71
CA ILE A 575 3.86 -11.21 12.53
C ILE A 575 5.38 -11.36 12.36
N PRO A 576 6.13 -10.32 11.93
CA PRO A 576 7.58 -10.41 11.79
C PRO A 576 8.26 -10.85 13.09
N THR A 577 9.47 -11.37 13.00
CA THR A 577 10.31 -11.61 14.20
C THR A 577 11.32 -10.48 14.41
N TYR A 578 11.81 -10.31 15.64
CA TYR A 578 12.87 -9.33 15.93
C TYR A 578 14.12 -9.57 15.08
N GLU A 579 14.40 -10.83 14.73
CA GLU A 579 15.52 -11.26 13.89
C GLU A 579 15.37 -10.84 12.41
N HIS A 580 14.15 -10.57 11.92
CA HIS A 580 13.96 -9.93 10.61
C HIS A 580 14.28 -8.43 10.70
N ILE A 581 13.76 -7.75 11.72
CA ILE A 581 13.96 -6.32 11.90
C ILE A 581 15.44 -5.98 12.19
N TYR A 582 16.09 -6.71 13.09
CA TYR A 582 17.49 -6.50 13.47
C TYR A 582 18.50 -7.23 12.57
N GLY A 583 18.05 -8.17 11.73
CA GLY A 583 18.89 -8.84 10.74
C GLY A 583 19.06 -8.02 9.46
N SER A 584 18.01 -7.31 9.04
CA SER A 584 18.03 -6.46 7.84
C SER A 584 18.51 -5.05 8.14
N ARG A 585 19.27 -4.48 7.19
CA ARG A 585 19.82 -3.11 7.27
C ARG A 585 18.89 -2.05 6.71
N ILE A 586 17.91 -2.45 5.90
CA ILE A 586 16.90 -1.58 5.30
C ILE A 586 15.51 -2.18 5.57
N VAL A 587 14.63 -1.46 6.24
CA VAL A 587 13.23 -1.87 6.47
C VAL A 587 12.31 -0.95 5.68
N VAL A 588 11.43 -1.52 4.83
CA VAL A 588 10.51 -0.77 3.96
C VAL A 588 9.05 -1.03 4.35
N SER A 589 8.34 0.00 4.78
CA SER A 589 6.99 -0.10 5.37
C SER A 589 6.14 1.14 5.05
N THR A 590 4.81 1.05 5.14
CA THR A 590 3.98 2.26 5.05
C THR A 590 4.08 3.09 6.33
N VAL A 591 3.97 4.43 6.20
CA VAL A 591 4.07 5.41 7.30
C VAL A 591 3.29 4.98 8.56
N THR A 592 2.02 4.61 8.40
CA THR A 592 1.18 4.15 9.52
C THR A 592 1.64 2.81 10.08
N ASN A 593 2.08 1.86 9.23
CA ASN A 593 2.52 0.53 9.69
C ASN A 593 3.86 0.58 10.44
N CYS A 594 4.71 1.59 10.22
CA CYS A 594 5.93 1.81 10.99
C CYS A 594 5.66 1.93 12.50
N GLY A 595 4.49 2.44 12.92
CA GLY A 595 4.12 2.52 14.34
C GLY A 595 4.05 1.17 15.05
N ARG A 596 3.93 0.06 14.30
CA ARG A 596 4.03 -1.30 14.84
C ARG A 596 5.43 -1.65 15.35
N LEU A 597 6.47 -0.98 14.87
CA LEU A 597 7.85 -1.16 15.35
C LEU A 597 8.01 -0.58 16.77
N ALA A 598 7.51 0.64 16.99
CA ALA A 598 7.44 1.25 18.32
C ALA A 598 6.54 0.43 19.26
N GLN A 599 5.36 0.00 18.77
CA GLN A 599 4.44 -0.84 19.53
C GLN A 599 5.06 -2.18 19.96
N ALA A 600 5.90 -2.78 19.12
CA ALA A 600 6.62 -4.02 19.42
C ALA A 600 7.89 -3.81 20.26
N HIS A 601 8.17 -2.58 20.71
CA HIS A 601 9.38 -2.20 21.44
C HIS A 601 10.67 -2.57 20.70
N VAL A 602 10.72 -2.28 19.40
CA VAL A 602 11.99 -2.20 18.65
C VAL A 602 12.89 -1.16 19.33
N ILE A 603 14.19 -1.45 19.43
CA ILE A 603 15.17 -0.59 20.14
C ILE A 603 15.08 0.86 19.61
N PRO A 604 14.84 1.87 20.47
CA PRO A 604 14.60 3.24 20.00
C PRO A 604 15.73 3.89 19.21
N THR A 605 16.97 3.40 19.36
CA THR A 605 18.16 3.86 18.62
C THR A 605 18.55 2.95 17.45
N PHE A 606 17.66 2.04 17.01
CA PHE A 606 18.01 1.06 15.98
C PHE A 606 18.22 1.68 14.60
N PHE A 607 17.36 2.62 14.18
CA PHE A 607 17.47 3.27 12.86
C PHE A 607 18.29 4.56 12.95
N ASP A 608 19.36 4.65 12.17
CA ASP A 608 20.22 5.83 12.05
C ASP A 608 19.70 6.83 10.99
N TYR A 609 18.88 6.36 10.06
CA TYR A 609 18.22 7.15 9.03
C TYR A 609 16.75 6.76 8.90
N ILE A 610 15.89 7.76 8.74
CA ILE A 610 14.45 7.58 8.49
C ILE A 610 14.07 8.41 7.26
N PHE A 611 13.77 7.75 6.15
CA PHE A 611 13.24 8.37 4.94
C PHE A 611 11.71 8.30 4.94
N ILE A 612 11.04 9.37 4.50
CA ILE A 612 9.60 9.44 4.30
C ILE A 612 9.31 9.96 2.88
N ASP A 613 8.98 9.07 1.93
CA ASP A 613 8.60 9.43 0.56
C ASP A 613 7.10 9.75 0.43
N GLU A 614 6.76 10.57 -0.55
CA GLU A 614 5.44 11.20 -0.75
C GLU A 614 4.89 11.87 0.53
N CYS A 615 5.78 12.38 1.41
CA CYS A 615 5.47 12.99 2.71
C CYS A 615 4.48 14.17 2.60
N GLY A 616 4.40 14.83 1.43
CA GLY A 616 3.40 15.88 1.16
C GLY A 616 1.95 15.40 1.26
N SER A 617 1.69 14.10 1.05
CA SER A 617 0.36 13.48 1.12
C SER A 617 -0.06 13.02 2.53
N ALA A 618 0.84 13.08 3.52
CA ALA A 618 0.58 12.63 4.88
C ALA A 618 0.22 13.80 5.81
N LYS A 619 -0.78 13.64 6.68
CA LYS A 619 -1.02 14.58 7.80
C LYS A 619 0.28 14.73 8.59
N GLU A 620 0.56 15.90 9.13
CA GLU A 620 1.76 16.11 9.95
C GLU A 620 1.88 15.07 11.08
N ILE A 621 0.78 14.78 11.79
CA ILE A 621 0.74 13.73 12.83
C ILE A 621 1.06 12.32 12.29
N SER A 622 0.64 11.97 11.07
CA SER A 622 0.95 10.67 10.46
C SER A 622 2.45 10.56 10.14
N ALA A 623 3.07 11.64 9.65
CA ALA A 623 4.51 11.68 9.36
C ALA A 623 5.39 11.51 10.60
N LEU A 624 4.86 11.72 11.81
CA LEU A 624 5.55 11.45 13.08
C LEU A 624 5.60 9.95 13.44
N VAL A 625 4.66 9.13 12.95
CA VAL A 625 4.55 7.70 13.29
C VAL A 625 5.82 6.89 13.00
N PRO A 626 6.54 7.05 11.87
CA PRO A 626 7.83 6.37 11.64
C PRO A 626 9.01 6.94 12.45
N ILE A 627 8.87 8.11 13.08
CA ILE A 627 9.93 8.76 13.89
C ILE A 627 9.79 8.39 15.37
N ALA A 628 8.54 8.34 15.86
CA ALA A 628 8.22 8.12 17.26
C ALA A 628 8.69 6.75 17.77
N GLY A 629 9.53 6.75 18.81
CA GLY A 629 9.92 5.53 19.54
C GLY A 629 10.92 4.61 18.83
N VAL A 630 11.36 4.90 17.60
CA VAL A 630 12.31 4.07 16.82
C VAL A 630 13.49 4.83 16.18
N GLY A 631 13.57 6.15 16.39
CA GLY A 631 14.67 7.00 15.91
C GLY A 631 15.26 7.94 16.97
N THR A 632 15.24 7.56 18.24
CA THR A 632 15.40 8.45 19.41
C THR A 632 16.30 7.87 20.50
N GLU A 633 17.25 8.65 21.02
CA GLU A 633 18.09 8.32 22.17
C GLU A 633 17.65 9.12 23.41
N GLY A 634 17.13 8.42 24.43
CA GLY A 634 16.63 9.06 25.65
C GLY A 634 15.51 10.07 25.35
N SER A 635 15.76 11.35 25.62
CA SER A 635 14.83 12.45 25.34
C SER A 635 15.17 13.24 24.06
N LYS A 636 15.94 12.67 23.13
CA LYS A 636 16.38 13.37 21.90
C LYS A 636 16.19 12.50 20.65
N ILE A 637 16.16 13.13 19.48
CA ILE A 637 16.33 12.43 18.21
C ILE A 637 17.75 11.83 18.10
N HIS A 638 17.84 10.63 17.50
CA HIS A 638 19.06 9.92 17.11
C HIS A 638 19.16 9.81 15.59
N ALA A 639 18.04 9.49 14.93
CA ALA A 639 17.98 9.26 13.49
C ALA A 639 18.07 10.57 12.68
N SER A 640 18.79 10.53 11.56
CA SER A 640 18.68 11.57 10.54
C SER A 640 17.41 11.37 9.73
N VAL A 641 16.49 12.35 9.78
CA VAL A 641 15.20 12.29 9.07
C VAL A 641 15.31 12.96 7.70
N ILE A 642 14.78 12.30 6.66
CA ILE A 642 14.70 12.80 5.29
C ILE A 642 13.23 12.78 4.85
N LEU A 643 12.71 13.94 4.45
CA LEU A 643 11.34 14.10 3.96
C LEU A 643 11.40 14.33 2.45
N ALA A 644 10.76 13.47 1.67
CA ALA A 644 10.67 13.61 0.22
C ALA A 644 9.21 13.76 -0.21
N GLY A 645 8.95 14.61 -1.20
CA GLY A 645 7.60 14.87 -1.66
C GLY A 645 7.48 16.12 -2.53
N ASP A 646 6.25 16.58 -2.69
CA ASP A 646 5.90 17.75 -3.48
C ASP A 646 4.67 18.45 -2.89
N PRO A 647 4.80 19.67 -2.31
CA PRO A 647 3.68 20.41 -1.73
C PRO A 647 2.74 21.02 -2.79
N LYS A 648 3.05 20.88 -4.09
CA LYS A 648 2.20 21.31 -5.21
C LYS A 648 1.34 20.17 -5.79
N GLN A 649 1.58 18.93 -5.36
CA GLN A 649 0.69 17.79 -5.62
C GLN A 649 -0.26 17.57 -4.42
N LEU A 650 -1.06 16.49 -4.43
CA LEU A 650 -2.09 16.22 -3.42
C LEU A 650 -1.53 16.23 -1.99
N GLY A 651 -2.22 16.98 -1.12
CA GLY A 651 -1.94 17.08 0.31
C GLY A 651 -2.62 15.97 1.14
N PRO A 652 -2.70 16.13 2.47
CA PRO A 652 -3.46 15.25 3.34
C PRO A 652 -4.95 15.19 2.96
N VAL A 653 -5.59 14.03 3.14
CA VAL A 653 -7.03 13.86 2.88
C VAL A 653 -7.84 14.14 4.15
N VAL A 654 -8.20 15.41 4.37
CA VAL A 654 -9.08 15.85 5.46
C VAL A 654 -10.51 16.01 4.95
N ARG A 655 -11.48 15.35 5.60
CA ARG A 655 -12.88 15.33 5.17
C ARG A 655 -13.73 16.43 5.82
N PHE A 656 -13.71 16.52 7.15
CA PHE A 656 -14.48 17.48 7.93
C PHE A 656 -14.05 18.93 7.65
N GLU A 657 -15.01 19.81 7.33
CA GLU A 657 -14.75 21.16 6.82
C GLU A 657 -13.99 22.05 7.82
N PHE A 658 -14.39 22.01 9.10
CA PHE A 658 -13.71 22.71 10.18
C PHE A 658 -12.19 22.45 10.19
N LEU A 659 -11.78 21.19 9.96
CA LEU A 659 -10.38 20.79 9.97
C LEU A 659 -9.62 21.20 8.71
N LYS A 660 -10.28 21.37 7.55
CA LYS A 660 -9.63 21.87 6.32
C LYS A 660 -9.05 23.27 6.51
N LYS A 661 -9.68 24.07 7.38
CA LYS A 661 -9.27 25.44 7.75
C LYS A 661 -8.22 25.47 8.88
N THR A 662 -7.59 24.33 9.21
CA THR A 662 -6.56 24.19 10.26
C THR A 662 -5.27 23.53 9.76
N VAL A 663 -4.23 23.50 10.61
CA VAL A 663 -2.97 22.79 10.37
C VAL A 663 -3.13 21.28 10.14
N HIS A 664 -4.27 20.67 10.48
CA HIS A 664 -4.56 19.26 10.20
C HIS A 664 -4.52 18.93 8.69
N ASN A 665 -4.87 19.93 7.87
CA ASN A 665 -4.85 19.88 6.41
C ASN A 665 -3.47 20.21 5.81
N THR A 666 -2.43 20.38 6.65
CA THR A 666 -1.06 20.68 6.24
C THR A 666 -0.16 19.48 6.50
N SER A 667 0.74 19.16 5.56
CA SER A 667 1.77 18.14 5.79
C SER A 667 2.99 18.70 6.53
N LEU A 668 3.73 17.84 7.23
CA LEU A 668 4.98 18.22 7.91
C LEU A 668 5.97 18.88 6.93
N LEU A 669 6.09 18.31 5.72
CA LEU A 669 6.95 18.82 4.66
C LEU A 669 6.53 20.25 4.22
N GLU A 670 5.23 20.47 4.03
CA GLU A 670 4.70 21.77 3.63
C GLU A 670 4.86 22.84 4.72
N ARG A 671 4.55 22.51 5.98
CA ARG A 671 4.74 23.43 7.11
C ARG A 671 6.20 23.81 7.29
N LEU A 672 7.12 22.85 7.20
CA LEU A 672 8.55 23.13 7.30
C LEU A 672 9.04 24.00 6.14
N MET A 673 8.66 23.71 4.89
CA MET A 673 9.01 24.56 3.74
C MET A 673 8.46 25.99 3.86
N ALA A 674 7.32 26.19 4.54
CA ALA A 674 6.75 27.50 4.80
C ALA A 674 7.43 28.28 5.95
N GLN A 675 8.45 27.71 6.64
CA GLN A 675 8.99 28.25 7.89
C GLN A 675 10.53 28.15 8.01
N GLY A 676 11.09 28.99 8.89
CA GLY A 676 12.48 28.89 9.35
C GLY A 676 13.52 28.79 8.23
N ILE A 677 14.44 27.83 8.37
CA ILE A 677 15.63 27.65 7.52
C ILE A 677 15.36 27.04 6.13
N TYR A 678 14.12 26.66 5.81
CA TYR A 678 13.76 26.02 4.53
C TYR A 678 13.15 26.98 3.51
N LYS A 679 12.82 28.22 3.90
CA LYS A 679 12.38 29.24 2.94
C LYS A 679 13.47 29.53 1.91
N ARG A 680 13.07 29.92 0.69
CA ARG A 680 13.96 30.63 -0.24
C ARG A 680 14.52 31.88 0.45
N ASP A 681 15.80 32.19 0.24
CA ASP A 681 16.39 33.45 0.70
C ASP A 681 15.71 34.64 0.00
N PRO A 682 15.26 35.70 0.71
CA PRO A 682 14.53 36.81 0.08
C PRO A 682 15.35 37.64 -0.93
N ASN A 683 16.68 37.54 -0.92
CA ASN A 683 17.58 38.35 -1.75
C ASN A 683 18.04 37.59 -3.00
N THR A 684 18.31 36.28 -2.88
CA THR A 684 18.74 35.44 -4.01
C THR A 684 17.61 34.66 -4.66
N GLY A 685 16.49 34.45 -3.95
CA GLY A 685 15.42 33.53 -4.36
C GLY A 685 15.80 32.04 -4.25
N GLU A 686 17.00 31.70 -3.78
CA GLU A 686 17.48 30.31 -3.76
C GLU A 686 17.11 29.58 -2.46
N PHE A 687 17.00 28.25 -2.57
CA PHE A 687 16.85 27.36 -1.42
C PHE A 687 18.20 27.07 -0.75
N ASN A 688 18.21 27.02 0.59
CA ASN A 688 19.40 26.61 1.35
C ASN A 688 19.68 25.11 1.15
N SER A 689 20.57 24.80 0.20
CA SER A 689 20.93 23.43 -0.20
C SER A 689 21.40 22.53 0.94
N LEU A 690 21.86 23.07 2.08
CA LEU A 690 22.28 22.28 3.25
C LEU A 690 21.11 21.60 3.97
N VAL A 691 19.87 22.01 3.72
CA VAL A 691 18.64 21.48 4.36
C VAL A 691 17.50 21.15 3.40
N ILE A 692 17.46 21.75 2.21
CA ILE A 692 16.46 21.44 1.19
C ILE A 692 17.04 21.55 -0.22
N THR A 693 16.69 20.59 -1.08
CA THR A 693 16.98 20.67 -2.53
C THR A 693 15.69 20.52 -3.32
N LYS A 694 15.44 21.47 -4.24
CA LYS A 694 14.44 21.34 -5.30
C LYS A 694 15.08 20.60 -6.48
N LEU A 695 14.49 19.48 -6.92
CA LEU A 695 14.94 18.77 -8.11
C LEU A 695 14.32 19.42 -9.36
N LEU A 696 15.11 19.71 -10.39
CA LEU A 696 14.69 20.55 -11.52
C LEU A 696 14.56 19.82 -12.86
N ASP A 697 15.40 18.83 -13.15
CA ASP A 697 15.30 18.07 -14.40
C ASP A 697 14.16 17.03 -14.36
N ASN A 698 13.19 17.12 -15.25
CA ASN A 698 12.15 16.12 -15.47
C ASN A 698 12.61 15.08 -16.51
N TYR A 699 12.62 13.80 -16.12
CA TYR A 699 13.04 12.68 -16.95
C TYR A 699 11.86 11.80 -17.43
N ARG A 700 10.61 12.25 -17.24
CA ARG A 700 9.39 11.46 -17.43
C ARG A 700 8.67 11.76 -18.75
N SER A 701 8.54 13.04 -19.08
CA SER A 701 7.43 13.53 -19.92
C SER A 701 7.90 14.45 -21.06
N HIS A 702 7.21 14.37 -22.20
CA HIS A 702 7.40 15.30 -23.32
C HIS A 702 7.25 16.76 -22.86
N LYS A 703 8.07 17.67 -23.40
CA LYS A 703 8.17 19.09 -22.99
C LYS A 703 6.82 19.81 -22.88
N SER A 704 5.91 19.59 -23.84
CA SER A 704 4.59 20.24 -23.86
C SER A 704 3.67 19.77 -22.73
N LEU A 705 3.83 18.53 -22.25
CA LEU A 705 3.03 17.99 -21.14
C LEU A 705 3.37 18.68 -19.81
N ILE A 706 4.65 18.99 -19.59
CA ILE A 706 5.12 19.60 -18.34
C ILE A 706 5.07 21.12 -18.36
N HIS A 707 5.07 21.77 -19.53
CA HIS A 707 5.20 23.22 -19.67
C HIS A 707 4.15 24.00 -18.83
N PHE A 708 2.85 23.70 -19.00
CA PHE A 708 1.80 24.31 -18.19
C PHE A 708 2.00 24.08 -16.68
N SER A 709 2.36 22.85 -16.29
CA SER A 709 2.60 22.50 -14.88
C SER A 709 3.80 23.27 -14.31
N ASN A 710 4.87 23.40 -15.10
CA ASN A 710 6.08 24.13 -14.75
C ASN A 710 5.81 25.61 -14.45
N GLU A 711 5.13 26.31 -15.37
CA GLU A 711 4.83 27.73 -15.22
C GLU A 711 3.93 28.01 -14.00
N TRP A 712 2.82 27.27 -13.86
CA TRP A 712 1.80 27.58 -12.85
C TRP A 712 2.08 27.04 -11.45
N PHE A 713 2.88 25.96 -11.31
CA PHE A 713 3.13 25.33 -10.00
C PHE A 713 4.59 25.41 -9.55
N TYR A 714 5.56 25.53 -10.46
CA TYR A 714 6.99 25.36 -10.17
C TYR A 714 7.88 26.54 -10.62
N GLU A 715 7.27 27.70 -10.90
CA GLU A 715 7.96 28.98 -11.18
C GLU A 715 8.75 28.99 -12.51
N GLY A 716 8.44 28.08 -13.44
CA GLY A 716 9.17 27.93 -14.71
C GLY A 716 10.52 27.20 -14.61
N GLU A 717 10.98 26.85 -13.39
CA GLU A 717 12.32 26.32 -13.14
C GLU A 717 12.58 24.87 -13.64
N LEU A 718 11.53 24.11 -14.02
CA LEU A 718 11.70 22.72 -14.47
C LEU A 718 12.32 22.63 -15.88
N ARG A 719 13.23 21.67 -16.03
CA ARG A 719 14.02 21.44 -17.24
C ARG A 719 13.61 20.10 -17.87
N ALA A 720 13.15 20.10 -19.13
CA ALA A 720 12.82 18.86 -19.83
C ALA A 720 14.11 18.08 -20.18
N ARG A 721 14.28 16.88 -19.63
CA ARG A 721 15.43 15.97 -19.84
C ARG A 721 15.03 14.52 -20.15
N ALA A 722 13.75 14.25 -20.36
CA ALA A 722 13.31 12.95 -20.86
C ALA A 722 13.94 12.70 -22.25
N ALA A 723 14.33 11.45 -22.52
CA ALA A 723 14.91 11.06 -23.79
C ALA A 723 13.83 10.97 -24.87
N SER A 724 14.04 11.59 -26.03
CA SER A 724 13.02 11.73 -27.08
C SER A 724 12.46 10.40 -27.57
N GLU A 725 13.24 9.32 -27.60
CA GLU A 725 12.77 7.98 -28.00
C GLU A 725 11.69 7.45 -27.04
N LEU A 726 11.68 7.91 -25.79
CA LEU A 726 10.73 7.50 -24.76
C LEU A 726 9.46 8.35 -24.74
N THR A 727 9.52 9.62 -25.16
CA THR A 727 8.43 10.60 -25.01
C THR A 727 7.82 11.06 -26.32
N ASP A 728 8.58 11.09 -27.41
CA ASP A 728 8.22 11.86 -28.60
C ASP A 728 7.53 10.99 -29.66
N TRP A 729 7.54 9.65 -29.52
CA TRP A 729 6.90 8.71 -30.46
C TRP A 729 5.39 8.90 -30.65
N ALA A 730 4.74 9.72 -29.81
CA ALA A 730 3.33 10.08 -29.94
C ALA A 730 3.06 11.33 -30.80
N ILE A 731 4.09 12.13 -31.14
CA ILE A 731 3.96 13.24 -32.11
C ILE A 731 3.71 12.68 -33.51
N ASN A 732 3.20 13.48 -34.44
CA ASN A 732 2.77 13.07 -35.79
C ASN A 732 1.61 12.06 -35.85
N TRP A 733 1.07 11.60 -34.71
CA TRP A 733 -0.10 10.73 -34.70
C TRP A 733 -1.29 11.40 -35.39
N ASN A 734 -1.91 10.68 -36.34
CA ASN A 734 -3.00 11.18 -37.20
C ASN A 734 -4.27 11.66 -36.46
N CYS A 735 -4.35 11.47 -35.15
CA CYS A 735 -5.44 11.98 -34.31
C CYS A 735 -5.12 13.28 -33.56
N LEU A 736 -3.87 13.71 -33.52
CA LEU A 736 -3.50 15.03 -33.00
C LEU A 736 -4.00 16.13 -33.94
N PRO A 737 -4.69 17.17 -33.45
CA PRO A 737 -5.05 18.34 -34.26
C PRO A 737 -3.83 19.17 -34.69
N ASN A 738 -2.79 19.21 -33.84
CA ASN A 738 -1.45 19.69 -34.16
C ASN A 738 -0.45 18.55 -33.95
N MET A 739 0.15 18.07 -35.05
CA MET A 739 1.09 16.94 -35.05
C MET A 739 2.29 17.10 -34.09
N ALA A 740 2.76 18.32 -33.83
CA ALA A 740 3.89 18.57 -32.94
C ALA A 740 3.49 18.71 -31.45
N PHE A 741 2.21 18.61 -31.11
CA PHE A 741 1.67 18.92 -29.79
C PHE A 741 0.84 17.75 -29.23
N PRO A 742 1.44 16.87 -28.41
CA PRO A 742 0.77 15.65 -27.94
C PRO A 742 -0.15 15.88 -26.73
N ILE A 743 -0.97 16.94 -26.79
CA ILE A 743 -2.12 17.15 -25.92
C ILE A 743 -3.36 17.34 -26.80
N ILE A 744 -4.41 16.56 -26.55
CA ILE A 744 -5.72 16.77 -27.17
C ILE A 744 -6.70 17.22 -26.09
N PHE A 745 -7.38 18.35 -26.27
CA PHE A 745 -8.65 18.62 -25.61
C PHE A 745 -9.80 18.26 -26.55
N HIS A 746 -10.55 17.19 -26.24
CA HIS A 746 -11.75 16.80 -26.97
C HIS A 746 -12.98 17.41 -26.29
N SER A 747 -13.51 18.48 -26.90
CA SER A 747 -14.72 19.20 -26.52
C SER A 747 -15.96 18.32 -26.67
N VAL A 748 -16.67 18.08 -25.56
CA VAL A 748 -17.89 17.25 -25.49
C VAL A 748 -18.95 17.96 -24.64
N VAL A 749 -20.06 18.37 -25.28
CA VAL A 749 -21.25 18.88 -24.58
C VAL A 749 -22.14 17.69 -24.17
N GLY A 750 -21.72 16.96 -23.14
CA GLY A 750 -22.48 15.85 -22.55
C GLY A 750 -23.52 16.30 -21.52
N ILE A 751 -24.13 15.35 -20.81
CA ILE A 751 -25.03 15.65 -19.67
C ILE A 751 -24.44 15.03 -18.41
N THR A 752 -24.10 15.86 -17.41
CA THR A 752 -23.71 15.36 -16.08
C THR A 752 -24.93 14.78 -15.37
N ARG A 753 -24.94 13.46 -15.20
CA ARG A 753 -25.98 12.72 -14.48
C ARG A 753 -25.46 12.40 -13.08
N VAL A 754 -26.30 12.56 -12.06
CA VAL A 754 -26.00 12.10 -10.70
C VAL A 754 -26.66 10.74 -10.50
N ASP A 755 -25.89 9.77 -10.01
CA ASP A 755 -26.41 8.46 -9.64
C ASP A 755 -27.10 8.54 -8.26
N LYS A 756 -28.39 8.14 -8.19
CA LYS A 756 -29.23 8.35 -7.00
C LYS A 756 -28.83 7.53 -5.77
N GLN A 757 -28.00 6.49 -5.91
CA GLN A 757 -27.64 5.58 -4.83
C GLN A 757 -26.24 5.87 -4.26
N SER A 758 -25.32 6.33 -5.11
CA SER A 758 -23.96 6.73 -4.71
C SER A 758 -23.78 8.25 -4.57
N CYS A 759 -24.75 9.06 -5.02
CA CYS A 759 -24.66 10.51 -5.20
C CYS A 759 -23.45 10.99 -6.03
N SER A 760 -22.82 10.08 -6.79
CA SER A 760 -21.61 10.38 -7.57
C SER A 760 -21.97 10.65 -9.04
N SER A 761 -21.28 11.61 -9.67
CA SER A 761 -21.59 12.06 -11.03
C SER A 761 -20.96 11.18 -12.12
N PHE A 762 -21.61 11.10 -13.27
CA PHE A 762 -21.09 10.45 -14.48
C PHE A 762 -21.59 11.15 -15.75
N ASN A 763 -20.87 10.97 -16.86
CA ASN A 763 -21.14 11.56 -18.16
C ASN A 763 -20.93 10.48 -19.24
N LYS A 764 -22.03 10.02 -19.85
CA LYS A 764 -21.99 8.91 -20.81
C LYS A 764 -21.32 9.32 -22.12
N GLU A 765 -21.54 10.57 -22.52
CA GLU A 765 -21.11 11.13 -23.78
C GLU A 765 -19.58 11.32 -23.79
N GLU A 766 -19.00 11.77 -22.67
CA GLU A 766 -17.55 11.74 -22.46
C GLU A 766 -17.00 10.31 -22.43
N ALA A 767 -17.65 9.39 -21.72
CA ALA A 767 -17.17 8.02 -21.58
C ALA A 767 -17.10 7.27 -22.92
N GLN A 768 -18.05 7.54 -23.82
CA GLN A 768 -17.99 7.06 -25.21
C GLN A 768 -16.80 7.63 -25.98
N LYS A 769 -16.35 8.86 -25.71
CA LYS A 769 -15.13 9.42 -26.32
C LYS A 769 -13.85 8.85 -25.69
N VAL A 770 -13.84 8.54 -24.40
CA VAL A 770 -12.74 7.80 -23.76
C VAL A 770 -12.56 6.44 -24.46
N LEU A 771 -13.61 5.62 -24.50
CA LEU A 771 -13.57 4.28 -25.06
C LEU A 771 -13.22 4.28 -26.56
N PHE A 772 -13.70 5.28 -27.32
CA PHE A 772 -13.29 5.50 -28.72
C PHE A 772 -11.77 5.70 -28.88
N TYR A 773 -11.14 6.54 -28.06
CA TYR A 773 -9.69 6.75 -28.14
C TYR A 773 -8.91 5.52 -27.69
N VAL A 774 -9.37 4.81 -26.66
CA VAL A 774 -8.78 3.54 -26.23
C VAL A 774 -8.81 2.51 -27.37
N GLN A 775 -10.00 2.27 -27.94
CA GLN A 775 -10.17 1.36 -29.07
C GLN A 775 -9.23 1.73 -30.21
N LYS A 776 -9.21 3.01 -30.59
CA LYS A 776 -8.40 3.46 -31.72
C LYS A 776 -6.89 3.26 -31.48
N MET A 777 -6.38 3.54 -30.28
CA MET A 777 -4.96 3.32 -29.98
C MET A 777 -4.58 1.84 -29.92
N LEU A 778 -5.50 0.96 -29.50
CA LEU A 778 -5.26 -0.49 -29.45
C LEU A 778 -5.43 -1.15 -30.84
N THR A 779 -6.30 -0.64 -31.71
CA THR A 779 -6.55 -1.18 -33.05
C THR A 779 -5.62 -0.60 -34.12
N ASP A 780 -5.46 0.73 -34.18
CA ASP A 780 -4.68 1.41 -35.22
C ASP A 780 -3.21 1.63 -34.81
N GLY A 781 -2.90 1.49 -33.51
CA GLY A 781 -1.63 1.90 -32.94
C GLY A 781 -1.41 3.42 -32.96
N ILE A 782 -0.16 3.82 -32.75
CA ILE A 782 0.32 5.20 -32.87
C ILE A 782 1.62 5.18 -33.66
N ASN A 783 1.63 5.70 -34.89
CA ASN A 783 2.82 5.77 -35.76
C ASN A 783 3.53 4.41 -35.90
N GLU A 784 2.79 3.40 -36.37
CA GLU A 784 3.24 1.99 -36.51
C GLU A 784 3.57 1.27 -35.19
N ARG A 785 3.68 1.98 -34.06
CA ARG A 785 3.83 1.40 -32.73
C ARG A 785 2.50 0.85 -32.23
N GLN A 786 2.43 -0.47 -32.06
CA GLN A 786 1.34 -1.12 -31.32
C GLN A 786 1.31 -0.61 -29.87
N ILE A 787 0.12 -0.19 -29.42
CA ILE A 787 -0.14 0.18 -28.02
C ILE A 787 -0.73 -1.03 -27.30
N ARG A 788 -0.37 -1.21 -26.03
CA ARG A 788 -0.92 -2.26 -25.15
C ARG A 788 -1.78 -1.62 -24.07
N GLU A 789 -2.65 -2.42 -23.45
CA GLU A 789 -3.51 -1.97 -22.37
C GLU A 789 -2.75 -1.38 -21.18
N GLN A 790 -1.61 -1.96 -20.79
CA GLN A 790 -0.82 -1.46 -19.66
C GLN A 790 -0.19 -0.08 -19.94
N ASP A 791 -0.06 0.32 -21.22
CA ASP A 791 0.50 1.60 -21.64
C ASP A 791 -0.50 2.77 -21.51
N ILE A 792 -1.78 2.46 -21.22
CA ILE A 792 -2.88 3.43 -21.08
C ILE A 792 -3.28 3.56 -19.60
N GLY A 793 -3.60 4.77 -19.17
CA GLY A 793 -4.34 5.04 -17.92
C GLY A 793 -5.51 5.98 -18.14
N ILE A 794 -6.61 5.74 -17.41
CA ILE A 794 -7.86 6.50 -17.51
C ILE A 794 -8.18 7.10 -16.13
N VAL A 795 -8.26 8.43 -16.07
CA VAL A 795 -8.41 9.18 -14.82
C VAL A 795 -9.72 9.98 -14.82
N SER A 796 -10.48 9.91 -13.74
CA SER A 796 -11.65 10.78 -13.52
C SER A 796 -11.87 11.05 -12.02
N PRO A 797 -12.26 12.27 -11.59
CA PRO A 797 -12.45 12.57 -10.17
C PRO A 797 -13.72 11.95 -9.58
N TYR A 798 -14.64 11.40 -10.39
CA TYR A 798 -15.90 10.84 -9.91
C TYR A 798 -15.89 9.30 -9.90
N ARG A 799 -16.15 8.70 -8.73
CA ARG A 799 -16.22 7.24 -8.55
C ARG A 799 -17.23 6.57 -9.49
N ARG A 800 -18.39 7.17 -9.76
CA ARG A 800 -19.37 6.61 -10.71
C ARG A 800 -18.83 6.56 -12.14
N GLN A 801 -18.14 7.61 -12.59
CA GLN A 801 -17.49 7.63 -13.91
C GLN A 801 -16.34 6.61 -13.99
N VAL A 802 -15.52 6.49 -12.94
CA VAL A 802 -14.45 5.46 -12.85
C VAL A 802 -15.04 4.05 -12.99
N SER A 803 -16.14 3.75 -12.29
CA SER A 803 -16.81 2.44 -12.39
C SER A 803 -17.41 2.21 -13.78
N PHE A 804 -18.12 3.22 -14.33
CA PHE A 804 -18.72 3.17 -15.66
C PHE A 804 -17.68 2.95 -16.77
N LEU A 805 -16.52 3.63 -16.69
CA LEU A 805 -15.40 3.47 -17.61
C LEU A 805 -14.72 2.10 -17.47
N ARG A 806 -14.53 1.61 -16.23
CA ARG A 806 -13.96 0.28 -15.97
C ARG A 806 -14.86 -0.84 -16.50
N GLN A 807 -16.19 -0.70 -16.34
CA GLN A 807 -17.13 -1.64 -16.94
C GLN A 807 -17.18 -1.52 -18.47
N GLY A 808 -17.05 -0.30 -19.01
CA GLY A 808 -16.88 -0.07 -20.44
C GLY A 808 -15.68 -0.82 -21.01
N CYS A 809 -14.51 -0.73 -20.37
CA CYS A 809 -13.30 -1.45 -20.78
C CYS A 809 -13.49 -2.97 -20.78
N ARG A 810 -14.05 -3.52 -19.68
CA ARG A 810 -14.39 -4.95 -19.57
C ARG A 810 -15.35 -5.45 -20.64
N ASN A 811 -16.32 -4.62 -21.05
CA ASN A 811 -17.26 -4.99 -22.11
C ASN A 811 -16.58 -5.13 -23.48
N TYR A 812 -15.40 -4.52 -23.68
CA TYR A 812 -14.54 -4.69 -24.86
C TYR A 812 -13.41 -5.73 -24.63
N GLY A 813 -13.38 -6.40 -23.47
CA GLY A 813 -12.33 -7.35 -23.09
C GLY A 813 -11.04 -6.71 -22.55
N TRP A 814 -10.98 -5.38 -22.39
CA TRP A 814 -9.79 -4.71 -21.85
C TRP A 814 -9.80 -4.74 -20.32
N GLU A 815 -8.91 -5.53 -19.75
CA GLU A 815 -8.82 -5.78 -18.30
C GLU A 815 -7.55 -5.24 -17.66
N GLU A 816 -6.48 -5.01 -18.44
CA GLU A 816 -5.20 -4.49 -17.94
C GLU A 816 -5.10 -2.95 -18.00
N ILE A 817 -6.11 -2.28 -18.57
CA ILE A 817 -6.21 -0.82 -18.59
C ILE A 817 -6.49 -0.30 -17.18
N GLU A 818 -5.62 0.60 -16.71
CA GLU A 818 -5.75 1.17 -15.38
C GLU A 818 -6.81 2.30 -15.36
N VAL A 819 -7.91 2.11 -14.63
CA VAL A 819 -9.00 3.10 -14.50
C VAL A 819 -9.17 3.50 -13.03
N GLY A 820 -9.06 4.79 -12.69
CA GLY A 820 -9.07 5.24 -11.30
C GLY A 820 -9.22 6.75 -11.09
N SER A 821 -9.17 7.18 -9.83
CA SER A 821 -9.16 8.60 -9.44
C SER A 821 -7.76 9.20 -9.44
N ALA A 822 -7.67 10.54 -9.35
CA ALA A 822 -6.39 11.24 -9.30
C ALA A 822 -5.51 10.82 -8.10
N GLU A 823 -6.14 10.51 -6.97
CA GLU A 823 -5.50 10.00 -5.75
C GLU A 823 -4.90 8.61 -5.98
N GLN A 824 -5.63 7.72 -6.68
CA GLN A 824 -5.16 6.37 -7.02
C GLN A 824 -3.97 6.41 -8.00
N PHE A 825 -3.89 7.45 -8.84
CA PHE A 825 -2.79 7.70 -9.77
C PHE A 825 -1.62 8.49 -9.16
N GLN A 826 -1.64 8.87 -7.87
CA GLN A 826 -0.47 9.47 -7.22
C GLN A 826 0.69 8.46 -7.17
N GLY A 827 1.92 8.95 -7.37
CA GLY A 827 3.11 8.11 -7.60
C GLY A 827 3.18 7.43 -8.98
N ARG A 828 2.03 7.03 -9.55
CA ARG A 828 1.93 6.33 -10.84
C ARG A 828 2.21 7.25 -12.05
N GLU A 829 2.47 6.63 -13.20
CA GLU A 829 2.68 7.27 -14.51
C GLU A 829 2.34 6.30 -15.64
N LYS A 830 1.95 6.81 -16.81
CA LYS A 830 1.66 6.00 -18.01
C LYS A 830 2.20 6.65 -19.29
N PRO A 831 2.56 5.86 -20.32
CA PRO A 831 2.79 6.34 -21.68
C PRO A 831 1.67 7.27 -22.19
N VAL A 832 0.41 6.83 -22.07
CA VAL A 832 -0.79 7.61 -22.43
C VAL A 832 -1.70 7.79 -21.22
N ILE A 833 -2.24 9.00 -21.04
CA ILE A 833 -3.31 9.27 -20.06
C ILE A 833 -4.53 9.88 -20.75
N ILE A 834 -5.71 9.35 -20.45
CA ILE A 834 -7.01 9.92 -20.82
C ILE A 834 -7.71 10.43 -19.56
N VAL A 835 -8.25 11.64 -19.61
CA VAL A 835 -8.96 12.31 -18.51
C VAL A 835 -10.41 12.55 -18.90
N SER A 836 -11.36 12.07 -18.10
CA SER A 836 -12.78 12.45 -18.21
C SER A 836 -13.15 13.36 -17.04
N THR A 837 -13.58 14.57 -17.38
CA THR A 837 -13.86 15.65 -16.41
C THR A 837 -15.29 15.61 -15.86
N VAL A 838 -16.23 14.96 -16.55
CA VAL A 838 -17.63 14.69 -16.18
C VAL A 838 -18.56 15.90 -16.11
N ARG A 839 -18.06 17.07 -15.69
CA ARG A 839 -18.86 18.27 -15.46
C ARG A 839 -19.15 19.00 -16.77
N SER A 840 -20.44 19.10 -17.08
CA SER A 840 -21.01 19.67 -18.30
C SER A 840 -22.33 20.35 -17.97
N GLN A 841 -22.59 21.51 -18.59
CA GLN A 841 -23.79 22.33 -18.37
C GLN A 841 -24.00 22.72 -16.89
N ARG A 842 -22.92 23.13 -16.20
CA ARG A 842 -22.94 23.61 -14.81
C ARG A 842 -22.13 24.91 -14.67
N LYS A 843 -22.51 25.77 -13.71
CA LYS A 843 -21.72 26.95 -13.31
C LYS A 843 -20.32 26.54 -12.83
N HIS A 844 -20.27 25.60 -11.86
CA HIS A 844 -19.06 25.23 -11.12
C HIS A 844 -18.51 23.87 -11.54
N VAL A 845 -17.17 23.76 -11.58
CA VAL A 845 -16.44 22.53 -11.91
C VAL A 845 -16.34 21.53 -10.73
N GLY A 846 -16.73 21.93 -9.52
CA GLY A 846 -16.75 21.06 -8.33
C GLY A 846 -15.37 20.47 -7.99
N PHE A 847 -15.29 19.15 -7.82
CA PHE A 847 -14.05 18.42 -7.50
C PHE A 847 -12.84 18.68 -8.44
N LEU A 848 -13.06 19.27 -9.61
CA LEU A 848 -12.01 19.67 -10.56
C LEU A 848 -11.28 20.97 -10.15
N ALA A 849 -11.87 21.83 -9.30
CA ALA A 849 -11.29 23.11 -8.88
C ALA A 849 -10.04 22.95 -8.00
N ASN A 850 -9.83 21.76 -7.43
CA ASN A 850 -8.66 21.48 -6.62
C ASN A 850 -7.38 21.50 -7.49
N THR A 851 -6.61 22.58 -7.39
CA THR A 851 -5.42 22.84 -8.20
C THR A 851 -4.30 21.81 -8.02
N ARG A 852 -4.14 21.25 -6.81
CA ARG A 852 -3.21 20.15 -6.51
C ARG A 852 -3.62 18.87 -7.25
N ARG A 853 -4.93 18.57 -7.31
CA ARG A 853 -5.49 17.46 -8.08
C ARG A 853 -5.27 17.65 -9.58
N LEU A 854 -5.56 18.83 -10.12
CA LEU A 854 -5.28 19.18 -11.52
C LEU A 854 -3.82 18.92 -11.88
N ASN A 855 -2.88 19.41 -11.05
CA ASN A 855 -1.44 19.22 -11.23
C ASN A 855 -1.03 17.73 -11.21
N VAL A 856 -1.58 16.92 -10.30
CA VAL A 856 -1.37 15.46 -10.33
C VAL A 856 -1.84 14.87 -11.66
N VAL A 857 -3.08 15.12 -12.07
CA VAL A 857 -3.71 14.51 -13.25
C VAL A 857 -2.89 14.76 -14.52
N ILE A 858 -2.56 16.02 -14.83
CA ILE A 858 -1.85 16.37 -16.08
C ILE A 858 -0.40 15.86 -16.11
N THR A 859 0.23 15.64 -14.95
CA THR A 859 1.62 15.17 -14.83
C THR A 859 1.78 13.64 -14.72
N ARG A 860 0.69 12.88 -14.97
CA ARG A 860 0.74 11.41 -15.09
C ARG A 860 1.22 10.93 -16.45
N ALA A 861 1.02 11.74 -17.49
CA ALA A 861 1.34 11.40 -18.88
C ALA A 861 2.84 11.50 -19.16
N ARG A 862 3.39 10.52 -19.88
CA ARG A 862 4.76 10.57 -20.41
C ARG A 862 4.81 11.10 -21.84
N CYS A 863 3.89 10.65 -22.69
CA CYS A 863 4.01 10.84 -24.14
C CYS A 863 2.78 11.55 -24.72
N LEU A 864 1.58 11.16 -24.29
CA LEU A 864 0.31 11.68 -24.81
C LEU A 864 -0.70 11.93 -23.67
N LEU A 865 -1.35 13.08 -23.69
CA LEU A 865 -2.45 13.44 -22.78
C LEU A 865 -3.71 13.78 -23.58
N ILE A 866 -4.80 13.09 -23.27
CA ILE A 866 -6.13 13.35 -23.87
C ILE A 866 -7.06 13.81 -22.74
N ILE A 867 -7.58 15.03 -22.81
CA ILE A 867 -8.58 15.57 -21.88
C ILE A 867 -9.91 15.61 -22.61
N ILE A 868 -10.98 15.14 -21.95
CA ILE A 868 -12.34 15.08 -22.50
C ILE A 868 -13.29 15.79 -21.52
N GLY A 869 -14.08 16.72 -22.03
CA GLY A 869 -14.92 17.57 -21.19
C GLY A 869 -15.67 18.67 -21.93
N ASN A 870 -16.54 19.36 -21.20
CA ASN A 870 -17.28 20.51 -21.72
C ASN A 870 -16.46 21.82 -21.50
N PRO A 871 -16.01 22.51 -22.56
CA PRO A 871 -15.24 23.74 -22.41
C PRO A 871 -16.01 24.85 -21.70
N ASP A 872 -17.32 25.01 -21.94
CA ASP A 872 -18.16 26.05 -21.33
C ASP A 872 -18.37 25.87 -19.82
N THR A 873 -18.20 24.65 -19.31
CA THR A 873 -18.21 24.38 -17.87
C THR A 873 -16.82 24.53 -17.26
N LEU A 874 -15.78 24.09 -17.98
CA LEU A 874 -14.40 24.14 -17.52
C LEU A 874 -13.80 25.56 -17.52
N GLN A 875 -14.16 26.42 -18.48
CA GLN A 875 -13.62 27.78 -18.59
C GLN A 875 -14.08 28.75 -17.48
N ASN A 876 -15.06 28.34 -16.66
CA ASN A 876 -15.50 29.11 -15.50
C ASN A 876 -14.50 29.03 -14.32
N ASP A 877 -13.63 28.03 -14.30
CA ASP A 877 -12.54 27.91 -13.32
C ASP A 877 -11.26 28.60 -13.85
N PRO A 878 -10.59 29.48 -13.08
CA PRO A 878 -9.41 30.21 -13.54
C PRO A 878 -8.21 29.36 -13.94
N HIS A 879 -8.04 28.15 -13.39
CA HIS A 879 -6.93 27.26 -13.70
C HIS A 879 -7.23 26.37 -14.91
N TRP A 880 -8.46 25.88 -15.04
CA TRP A 880 -8.93 25.18 -16.24
C TRP A 880 -9.00 26.12 -17.45
N TYR A 881 -9.46 27.37 -17.29
CA TYR A 881 -9.38 28.39 -18.34
C TYR A 881 -7.94 28.57 -18.87
N ARG A 882 -6.95 28.66 -17.97
CA ARG A 882 -5.53 28.77 -18.37
C ARG A 882 -5.03 27.52 -19.11
N LEU A 883 -5.45 26.33 -18.71
CA LEU A 883 -5.08 25.08 -19.38
C LEU A 883 -5.73 24.96 -20.77
N LEU A 884 -7.03 25.28 -20.87
CA LEU A 884 -7.73 25.33 -22.15
C LEU A 884 -7.11 26.38 -23.08
N ARG A 885 -6.74 27.55 -22.56
CA ARG A 885 -6.03 28.59 -23.31
C ARG A 885 -4.70 28.08 -23.86
N TYR A 886 -3.86 27.44 -23.04
CA TYR A 886 -2.60 26.86 -23.49
C TYR A 886 -2.81 25.83 -24.62
N ILE A 887 -3.81 24.95 -24.49
CA ILE A 887 -4.13 23.94 -25.50
C ILE A 887 -4.68 24.58 -26.79
N TYR A 888 -5.51 25.62 -26.67
CA TYR A 888 -6.10 26.35 -27.80
C TYR A 888 -5.04 27.13 -28.58
N GLU A 889 -4.16 27.88 -27.90
CA GLU A 889 -3.05 28.63 -28.52
C GLU A 889 -2.03 27.73 -29.22
N ASN A 890 -1.95 26.45 -28.83
CA ASN A 890 -1.13 25.43 -29.49
C ASN A 890 -1.90 24.58 -30.53
N ASN A 891 -3.14 24.94 -30.89
CA ASN A 891 -4.01 24.19 -31.81
C ASN A 891 -4.22 22.72 -31.41
N GLY A 892 -4.36 22.41 -30.12
CA GLY A 892 -4.59 21.06 -29.58
C GLY A 892 -6.06 20.69 -29.35
N VAL A 893 -7.00 21.43 -29.93
CA VAL A 893 -8.46 21.26 -29.70
C VAL A 893 -9.09 20.35 -30.77
N ARG A 894 -10.05 19.51 -30.36
CA ARG A 894 -10.88 18.65 -31.22
C ARG A 894 -12.30 18.57 -30.67
N GLY A 895 -13.28 18.16 -31.48
CA GLY A 895 -14.66 17.94 -31.05
C GLY A 895 -15.58 19.08 -31.50
N ILE A 896 -16.41 19.59 -30.60
CA ILE A 896 -17.31 20.73 -30.87
C ILE A 896 -16.53 22.05 -30.72
N ASP A 897 -16.58 22.91 -31.73
CA ASP A 897 -15.96 24.24 -31.69
C ASP A 897 -16.53 25.12 -30.57
N PHE A 898 -15.66 25.89 -29.91
CA PHE A 898 -16.03 26.78 -28.82
C PHE A 898 -15.16 28.04 -28.82
N VAL A 899 -15.67 29.12 -28.20
CA VAL A 899 -14.93 30.37 -28.03
C VAL A 899 -14.47 30.48 -26.58
N LEU A 900 -13.16 30.65 -26.37
CA LEU A 900 -12.60 30.94 -25.05
C LEU A 900 -13.07 32.30 -24.54
N ARG A 901 -13.77 32.28 -23.40
CA ARG A 901 -14.20 33.47 -22.66
C ARG A 901 -13.41 33.54 -21.37
N LYS A 902 -12.78 34.69 -21.09
CA LYS A 902 -12.12 34.90 -19.79
C LYS A 902 -13.21 34.84 -18.70
N PRO A 903 -13.06 34.04 -17.63
CA PRO A 903 -14.00 34.07 -16.52
C PRO A 903 -14.01 35.46 -15.88
N GLU A 904 -15.20 35.90 -15.45
CA GLU A 904 -15.37 37.17 -14.76
C GLU A 904 -14.67 37.13 -13.39
N ASP A 905 -13.91 38.17 -13.05
CA ASP A 905 -13.00 38.16 -11.89
C ASP A 905 -13.72 38.10 -10.51
N ASN A 906 -15.05 38.01 -10.47
CA ASN A 906 -15.89 37.96 -9.26
C ASN A 906 -16.25 36.54 -8.76
N PHE A 907 -15.93 35.47 -9.49
CA PHE A 907 -16.45 34.13 -9.16
C PHE A 907 -15.83 33.45 -7.92
N ALA A 908 -14.68 33.92 -7.42
CA ALA A 908 -13.94 33.29 -6.32
C ALA A 908 -14.53 33.55 -4.90
N ALA A 909 -15.73 34.16 -4.80
CA ALA A 909 -16.28 34.67 -3.54
C ALA A 909 -17.66 34.07 -3.16
N ARG A 910 -18.08 32.94 -3.75
CA ARG A 910 -19.38 32.28 -3.50
C ARG A 910 -19.28 30.75 -3.51
N GLU A 911 -18.40 30.18 -2.69
CA GLU A 911 -18.07 28.73 -2.74
C GLU A 911 -18.67 27.90 -1.58
N GLU A 912 -19.55 28.45 -0.73
CA GLU A 912 -19.99 27.79 0.52
C GLU A 912 -21.50 27.43 0.63
N GLU A 913 -22.37 27.72 -0.37
CA GLU A 913 -23.84 27.48 -0.26
C GLU A 913 -24.47 26.49 -1.29
N GLU A 914 -24.05 26.43 -2.56
CA GLU A 914 -24.81 25.72 -3.62
C GLU A 914 -24.59 24.18 -3.75
N ASP A 915 -23.73 23.54 -2.94
CA ASP A 915 -23.46 22.08 -3.00
C ASP A 915 -24.35 21.25 -2.03
N PHE A 916 -25.34 21.87 -1.37
CA PHE A 916 -26.34 21.22 -0.49
C PHE A 916 -27.71 20.99 -1.18
N ALA A 917 -27.77 20.09 -2.17
CA ALA A 917 -29.02 19.58 -2.78
C ALA A 917 -28.86 18.18 -3.42
#